data_AF-A0A5N5QNA2-F1
#
_entry.id   AF-A0A5N5QNA2-F1
#
_cell.length_a   1.000
_cell.length_b   1.000
_cell.length_c   1.000
_cell.angle_alpha   90.00
_cell.angle_beta   90.00
_cell.angle_gamma   90.00
#
_symmetry.space_group_name_H-M   'P 1'
#
loop_
_entity.id
_entity.type
_entity.pdbx_description
1 polymer ?
#
loop_
_entity_poly.entity_id
_entity_poly.type
_entity_poly.pdbx_seq_one_letter_code
_entity_poly.pdbx_strand_id
1 'polypeptide(L)'
;MNSVTAGGIFCFPLIAPYLSQHLHLTQPEMSSIVLAGMMGQYPFAAGWGMVIDRVGPWACSLAASVLFSTSFGAFSYLLEHEGTFSHRWLVLLFFLAGSAAVSSYFSAVFATRSQAAPGGLATSIPLALFGLSPLFLSYVATLPTFQLPNGELNAPRFLAYLAVGTGLIHLVSTFGYRVRYDAPPMDDHTAEAPAHNEGASERTPLLKAAAPPASPPPIEPVREYSEEDGSVMSLLSDSSFWLFAAVFLVITGSSEMVISNIGSIVMTLPGPDNTATQVRLISIANTLARLCSGPLADVISPLGVKDSCGTYKFTTTRRLSRMVFPCWALVCLSGVYLWTAFGIQSTSNLPILSVGTGLAYGAAWAVIPSITGTVWGFENLGRNFGIVSYAPFIGTPLFTYLYACLGSETCSGRECWSSTFVVCGAAMSMGMVGSVMLWKRWHEKFIAHRITYTQTRLGRPLPLPAAIALPTPVTESLTMWLPRIALHPQMWHIVRRCLRFRIGTSRLGILTPGDQVVGQGVELDSLLISDPRDIVRHPLSVLALLAELCRVTLQSSPRNYIKSNMSPAALPSDSRLSQAQVKVRLPAFKDLPLKPEYPPHAAWSVWGDKDELGTVNNITPETITAASKEVKLGLSVPLNWSMDQPKYSFYNRQGLQQKYIAKTPRIINDDIIHFNTQCSSQWYCAPLINELQLNQANVRDSLRHFGYQDEKVFYNGLKQDTLLTDRSLITNGIHNWAKTGIVGRGVLLDFYAYAQRHNIEYDPYSQYGITLEQLKAIQAEEGVEFKDGDILLIRFGVHYRHIAVYNASSDDRKREIAKLPHTWAGIGQSEEVLEWIWDNHFSALAGDSPAFETIPPLLEDCQLHPVILSGFGCPLGEMFDLERLAEECAAAQRWSFFFTSAPLNIPEGVASPPNAIAIL
;
A
#
# COMPACT_ATOMS: atom_id res chain seq x y z
N MET A 1 -10.55 -0.14 -30.71
CA MET A 1 -11.75 -0.71 -31.35
C MET A 1 -12.93 -0.73 -30.38
N ASN A 2 -12.92 -1.56 -29.32
CA ASN A 2 -13.97 -1.58 -28.28
C ASN A 2 -14.44 -0.18 -27.84
N SER A 3 -13.55 0.70 -27.38
CA SER A 3 -13.92 2.07 -26.94
C SER A 3 -14.74 2.87 -27.97
N VAL A 4 -14.44 2.76 -29.26
CA VAL A 4 -15.11 3.52 -30.34
C VAL A 4 -16.51 2.96 -30.66
N THR A 5 -16.81 1.75 -30.21
CA THR A 5 -18.08 1.05 -30.47
C THR A 5 -18.95 0.88 -29.22
N ALA A 6 -18.39 1.10 -28.02
CA ALA A 6 -19.07 0.95 -26.74
C ALA A 6 -20.26 1.90 -26.52
N GLY A 7 -20.23 3.11 -27.09
CA GLY A 7 -21.24 4.14 -26.85
C GLY A 7 -22.54 4.03 -27.65
N GLY A 8 -22.87 2.87 -28.21
CA GLY A 8 -24.09 2.68 -29.03
C GLY A 8 -25.40 3.08 -28.32
N ILE A 9 -25.45 2.97 -26.99
CA ILE A 9 -26.58 3.43 -26.16
C ILE A 9 -26.83 4.95 -26.26
N PHE A 10 -25.79 5.76 -26.50
CA PHE A 10 -25.93 7.21 -26.63
C PHE A 10 -26.46 7.64 -28.02
N CYS A 11 -26.63 6.69 -28.95
CA CYS A 11 -27.26 6.93 -30.25
C CYS A 11 -28.80 6.87 -30.19
N PHE A 12 -29.42 6.61 -29.03
CA PHE A 12 -30.88 6.59 -28.88
C PHE A 12 -31.59 7.83 -29.47
N PRO A 13 -31.09 9.08 -29.35
CA PRO A 13 -31.75 10.25 -29.95
C PRO A 13 -31.93 10.18 -31.48
N LEU A 14 -31.16 9.33 -32.18
CA LEU A 14 -31.34 9.08 -33.62
C LEU A 14 -32.45 8.06 -33.91
N ILE A 15 -32.73 7.18 -32.94
CA ILE A 15 -33.72 6.10 -33.02
C ILE A 15 -35.08 6.56 -32.48
N ALA A 16 -35.09 7.51 -31.53
CA ALA A 16 -36.30 8.02 -30.88
C ALA A 16 -37.39 8.54 -31.85
N PRO A 17 -37.07 9.29 -32.94
CA PRO A 17 -38.10 9.75 -33.89
C PRO A 17 -38.83 8.57 -34.55
N TYR A 18 -38.07 7.55 -34.98
CA TYR A 18 -38.60 6.34 -35.59
C TYR A 18 -39.53 5.59 -34.63
N LEU A 19 -39.13 5.43 -33.35
CA LEU A 19 -39.94 4.79 -32.31
C LEU A 19 -41.25 5.55 -32.04
N SER A 20 -41.20 6.89 -32.03
CA SER A 20 -42.39 7.73 -31.85
C SER A 20 -43.37 7.60 -33.02
N GLN A 21 -42.85 7.61 -34.26
CA GLN A 21 -43.67 7.55 -35.47
C GLN A 21 -44.27 6.16 -35.73
N HIS A 22 -43.49 5.08 -35.59
CA HIS A 22 -43.90 3.73 -35.98
C HIS A 22 -44.55 2.93 -34.82
N LEU A 23 -44.00 3.03 -33.60
CA LEU A 23 -44.53 2.31 -32.43
C LEU A 23 -45.47 3.15 -31.56
N HIS A 24 -45.70 4.42 -31.91
CA HIS A 24 -46.56 5.36 -31.16
C HIS A 24 -46.23 5.47 -29.66
N LEU A 25 -44.96 5.26 -29.29
CA LEU A 25 -44.52 5.33 -27.89
C LEU A 25 -44.66 6.75 -27.34
N THR A 26 -45.19 6.86 -26.13
CA THR A 26 -45.34 8.15 -25.45
C THR A 26 -43.99 8.70 -24.98
N GLN A 27 -43.91 10.03 -24.78
CA GLN A 27 -42.69 10.70 -24.29
C GLN A 27 -42.15 10.11 -22.96
N PRO A 28 -42.99 9.72 -21.97
CA PRO A 28 -42.52 9.02 -20.78
C PRO A 28 -41.96 7.62 -21.05
N GLU A 29 -42.57 6.85 -21.97
CA GLU A 29 -42.09 5.52 -22.34
C GLU A 29 -40.72 5.58 -23.03
N MET A 30 -40.54 6.48 -23.99
CA MET A 30 -39.24 6.71 -24.63
C MET A 30 -38.17 7.15 -23.62
N SER A 31 -38.52 8.06 -22.71
CA SER A 31 -37.64 8.49 -21.61
C SER A 31 -37.24 7.34 -20.70
N SER A 32 -38.16 6.40 -20.42
CA SER A 32 -37.88 5.22 -19.60
C SER A 32 -36.86 4.27 -20.24
N ILE A 33 -36.89 4.13 -21.58
CA ILE A 33 -35.92 3.31 -22.32
C ILE A 33 -34.52 3.93 -22.27
N VAL A 34 -34.41 5.25 -22.52
CA VAL A 34 -33.12 5.99 -22.40
C VAL A 34 -32.54 5.85 -21.00
N LEU A 35 -33.36 6.13 -19.99
CA LEU A 35 -32.94 6.10 -18.59
C LEU A 35 -32.48 4.69 -18.20
N ALA A 36 -33.14 3.64 -18.67
CA ALA A 36 -32.72 2.27 -18.43
C ALA A 36 -31.34 1.96 -19.06
N GLY A 37 -31.05 2.43 -20.27
CA GLY A 37 -29.71 2.29 -20.88
C GLY A 37 -28.62 3.09 -20.17
N MET A 38 -28.96 4.26 -19.60
CA MET A 38 -28.04 5.02 -18.75
C MET A 38 -27.80 4.33 -17.40
N MET A 39 -28.87 3.89 -16.72
CA MET A 39 -28.78 3.19 -15.44
C MET A 39 -28.12 1.82 -15.57
N GLY A 40 -28.26 1.10 -16.69
CA GLY A 40 -27.69 -0.25 -16.88
C GLY A 40 -26.15 -0.30 -16.85
N GLN A 41 -25.49 0.85 -17.02
CA GLN A 41 -24.03 0.97 -16.96
C GLN A 41 -23.48 0.64 -15.56
N TYR A 42 -24.03 1.27 -14.53
CA TYR A 42 -23.35 1.35 -13.23
C TYR A 42 -23.53 0.14 -12.28
N PRO A 43 -24.72 -0.50 -12.13
CA PRO A 43 -24.96 -1.57 -11.16
C PRO A 43 -23.94 -2.72 -11.23
N PHE A 44 -23.56 -3.11 -12.44
CA PHE A 44 -22.63 -4.21 -12.68
C PHE A 44 -21.17 -3.77 -12.78
N ALA A 45 -20.84 -2.48 -12.62
CA ALA A 45 -19.48 -1.96 -12.76
C ALA A 45 -18.49 -2.64 -11.78
N ALA A 46 -18.86 -2.82 -10.52
CA ALA A 46 -18.04 -3.57 -9.56
C ALA A 46 -17.91 -5.06 -9.95
N GLY A 47 -18.95 -5.65 -10.54
CA GLY A 47 -18.95 -7.02 -11.06
C GLY A 47 -17.98 -7.22 -12.21
N TRP A 48 -18.08 -6.39 -13.26
CA TRP A 48 -17.14 -6.39 -14.38
C TRP A 48 -15.71 -6.03 -13.95
N GLY A 49 -15.57 -5.17 -12.94
CA GLY A 49 -14.30 -4.89 -12.27
C GLY A 49 -13.66 -6.15 -11.67
N MET A 50 -14.42 -6.93 -10.90
CA MET A 50 -13.94 -8.22 -10.34
C MET A 50 -13.62 -9.27 -11.41
N VAL A 51 -14.35 -9.30 -12.53
CA VAL A 51 -14.03 -10.19 -13.67
C VAL A 51 -12.69 -9.80 -14.28
N ILE A 52 -12.41 -8.51 -14.44
CA ILE A 52 -11.13 -8.04 -14.99
C ILE A 52 -9.97 -8.30 -14.04
N ASP A 53 -10.12 -8.00 -12.76
CA ASP A 53 -9.04 -8.18 -11.79
C ASP A 53 -8.74 -9.68 -11.53
N ARG A 54 -9.64 -10.62 -11.89
CA ARG A 54 -9.44 -12.09 -11.74
C ARG A 54 -9.16 -12.87 -13.02
N VAL A 55 -9.81 -12.53 -14.13
CA VAL A 55 -9.80 -13.30 -15.39
C VAL A 55 -9.13 -12.52 -16.52
N GLY A 56 -9.04 -11.19 -16.38
CA GLY A 56 -8.41 -10.29 -17.35
C GLY A 56 -9.40 -9.63 -18.32
N PRO A 57 -8.91 -8.65 -19.13
CA PRO A 57 -9.77 -7.82 -19.98
C PRO A 57 -10.49 -8.56 -21.12
N TRP A 58 -9.95 -9.70 -21.57
CA TRP A 58 -10.53 -10.48 -22.66
C TRP A 58 -11.94 -11.01 -22.32
N ALA A 59 -12.17 -11.44 -21.07
CA ALA A 59 -13.45 -11.98 -20.64
C ALA A 59 -14.57 -10.92 -20.69
N CYS A 60 -14.27 -9.67 -20.35
CA CYS A 60 -15.21 -8.56 -20.50
C CYS A 60 -15.42 -8.16 -21.97
N SER A 61 -14.41 -8.29 -22.83
CA SER A 61 -14.61 -8.13 -24.28
C SER A 61 -15.55 -9.20 -24.84
N LEU A 62 -15.42 -10.46 -24.39
CA LEU A 62 -16.30 -11.55 -24.80
C LEU A 62 -17.73 -11.35 -24.30
N ALA A 63 -17.88 -10.96 -23.03
CA ALA A 63 -19.19 -10.63 -22.45
C ALA A 63 -19.85 -9.45 -23.18
N ALA A 64 -19.11 -8.39 -23.48
CA ALA A 64 -19.60 -7.26 -24.27
C ALA A 64 -20.05 -7.69 -25.67
N SER A 65 -19.33 -8.59 -26.34
CA SER A 65 -19.73 -9.16 -27.63
C SER A 65 -21.10 -9.83 -27.54
N VAL A 66 -21.28 -10.77 -26.60
CA VAL A 66 -22.55 -11.49 -26.42
C VAL A 66 -23.68 -10.52 -26.06
N LEU A 67 -23.46 -9.65 -25.07
CA LEU A 67 -24.49 -8.74 -24.56
C LEU A 67 -24.91 -7.70 -25.61
N PHE A 68 -23.99 -7.12 -26.39
CA PHE A 68 -24.37 -6.18 -27.45
C PHE A 68 -25.09 -6.86 -28.60
N SER A 69 -24.61 -8.02 -29.07
CA SER A 69 -25.28 -8.77 -30.15
C SER A 69 -26.67 -9.24 -29.73
N THR A 70 -26.83 -9.79 -28.53
CA THR A 70 -28.15 -10.16 -28.00
C THR A 70 -29.04 -8.94 -27.82
N SER A 71 -28.53 -7.86 -27.22
CA SER A 71 -29.33 -6.66 -26.95
C SER A 71 -29.81 -5.97 -28.21
N PHE A 72 -28.90 -5.52 -29.08
CA PHE A 72 -29.28 -4.78 -30.29
C PHE A 72 -29.93 -5.68 -31.34
N GLY A 73 -29.56 -6.97 -31.39
CA GLY A 73 -30.16 -7.94 -32.30
C GLY A 73 -31.61 -8.26 -31.93
N ALA A 74 -31.89 -8.52 -30.64
CA ALA A 74 -33.26 -8.68 -30.17
C ALA A 74 -34.06 -7.38 -30.31
N PHE A 75 -33.47 -6.22 -30.04
CA PHE A 75 -34.15 -4.93 -30.23
C PHE A 75 -34.54 -4.74 -31.70
N SER A 76 -33.62 -4.99 -32.64
CA SER A 76 -33.90 -4.98 -34.09
C SER A 76 -35.04 -5.92 -34.47
N TYR A 77 -34.99 -7.18 -34.02
CA TYR A 77 -36.00 -8.19 -34.31
C TYR A 77 -37.40 -7.78 -33.82
N LEU A 78 -37.49 -7.20 -32.62
CA LEU A 78 -38.73 -6.69 -32.03
C LEU A 78 -39.30 -5.47 -32.78
N LEU A 79 -38.47 -4.68 -33.47
CA LEU A 79 -38.95 -3.59 -34.34
C LEU A 79 -39.48 -4.09 -35.69
N GLU A 80 -39.01 -5.23 -36.19
CA GLU A 80 -39.50 -5.81 -37.45
C GLU A 80 -40.78 -6.65 -37.29
N HIS A 81 -41.07 -7.13 -36.07
CA HIS A 81 -42.22 -7.99 -35.76
C HIS A 81 -43.23 -7.25 -34.86
N GLU A 82 -43.88 -6.22 -35.43
CA GLU A 82 -44.94 -5.46 -34.76
C GLU A 82 -46.12 -6.38 -34.33
N GLY A 83 -46.54 -6.28 -33.06
CA GLY A 83 -47.84 -6.80 -32.62
C GLY A 83 -47.90 -7.67 -31.36
N THR A 84 -46.78 -8.10 -30.74
CA THR A 84 -46.82 -9.04 -29.59
C THR A 84 -46.02 -8.64 -28.34
N PHE A 85 -45.47 -7.42 -28.27
CA PHE A 85 -44.47 -7.07 -27.25
C PHE A 85 -44.79 -5.81 -26.45
N SER A 86 -44.58 -5.87 -25.13
CA SER A 86 -44.69 -4.73 -24.22
C SER A 86 -43.43 -3.85 -24.28
N HIS A 87 -43.59 -2.52 -24.13
CA HIS A 87 -42.46 -1.56 -24.02
C HIS A 87 -41.39 -1.98 -23.00
N ARG A 88 -41.78 -2.77 -21.98
CA ARG A 88 -40.90 -3.29 -20.92
C ARG A 88 -39.74 -4.12 -21.47
N TRP A 89 -39.93 -4.80 -22.61
CA TRP A 89 -38.85 -5.54 -23.28
C TRP A 89 -37.81 -4.60 -23.90
N LEU A 90 -38.23 -3.49 -24.50
CA LEU A 90 -37.32 -2.47 -25.04
C LEU A 90 -36.50 -1.83 -23.91
N VAL A 91 -37.14 -1.54 -22.77
CA VAL A 91 -36.48 -1.06 -21.54
C VAL A 91 -35.43 -2.06 -21.03
N LEU A 92 -35.78 -3.34 -20.93
CA LEU A 92 -34.88 -4.40 -20.45
C LEU A 92 -33.69 -4.65 -21.38
N LEU A 93 -33.92 -4.64 -22.71
CA LEU A 93 -32.85 -4.77 -23.68
C LEU A 93 -31.91 -3.55 -23.64
N PHE A 94 -32.45 -2.32 -23.60
CA PHE A 94 -31.58 -1.14 -23.54
C PHE A 94 -30.77 -1.06 -22.24
N PHE A 95 -31.32 -1.54 -21.12
CA PHE A 95 -30.57 -1.76 -19.87
C PHE A 95 -29.42 -2.77 -20.04
N LEU A 96 -29.63 -3.86 -20.79
CA LEU A 96 -28.60 -4.84 -21.11
C LEU A 96 -27.48 -4.24 -21.98
N ALA A 97 -27.82 -3.38 -22.96
CA ALA A 97 -26.84 -2.61 -23.72
C ALA A 97 -26.02 -1.65 -22.83
N GLY A 98 -26.63 -1.10 -21.77
CA GLY A 98 -25.91 -0.32 -20.74
C GLY A 98 -24.82 -1.13 -20.04
N SER A 99 -25.14 -2.36 -19.61
CA SER A 99 -24.16 -3.27 -18.99
C SER A 99 -23.06 -3.70 -19.99
N ALA A 100 -23.42 -3.95 -21.24
CA ALA A 100 -22.48 -4.25 -22.33
C ALA A 100 -21.49 -3.10 -22.57
N ALA A 101 -21.98 -1.85 -22.55
CA ALA A 101 -21.15 -0.65 -22.71
C ALA A 101 -20.10 -0.51 -21.61
N VAL A 102 -20.43 -0.81 -20.36
CA VAL A 102 -19.46 -0.79 -19.26
C VAL A 102 -18.48 -1.96 -19.32
N SER A 103 -18.93 -3.16 -19.66
CA SER A 103 -18.02 -4.31 -19.86
C SER A 103 -17.00 -4.04 -20.99
N SER A 104 -17.46 -3.47 -22.11
CA SER A 104 -16.62 -3.00 -23.21
C SER A 104 -15.64 -1.90 -22.77
N TYR A 105 -16.15 -0.84 -22.15
CA TYR A 105 -15.36 0.30 -21.69
C TYR A 105 -14.26 -0.13 -20.70
N PHE A 106 -14.61 -0.97 -19.72
CA PHE A 106 -13.67 -1.51 -18.73
C PHE A 106 -12.61 -2.41 -19.40
N SER A 107 -13.00 -3.27 -20.36
CA SER A 107 -12.05 -4.09 -21.12
C SER A 107 -10.96 -3.24 -21.80
N ALA A 108 -11.34 -2.11 -22.39
CA ALA A 108 -10.43 -1.26 -23.13
C ALA A 108 -9.54 -0.39 -22.22
N VAL A 109 -10.06 0.11 -21.09
CA VAL A 109 -9.27 0.91 -20.14
C VAL A 109 -8.27 0.05 -19.37
N PHE A 110 -8.66 -1.14 -18.92
CA PHE A 110 -7.77 -1.96 -18.08
C PHE A 110 -6.81 -2.85 -18.88
N ALA A 111 -7.05 -3.07 -20.17
CA ALA A 111 -6.05 -3.62 -21.09
C ALA A 111 -4.79 -2.76 -21.24
N THR A 112 -4.80 -1.48 -20.83
CA THR A 112 -3.58 -0.64 -20.88
C THR A 112 -2.70 -0.79 -19.63
N ARG A 113 -3.11 -1.57 -18.63
CA ARG A 113 -2.26 -1.90 -17.46
C ARG A 113 -1.03 -2.74 -17.83
N SER A 114 -1.12 -3.59 -18.86
CA SER A 114 -0.06 -4.51 -19.29
C SER A 114 0.98 -3.85 -20.21
N GLN A 115 1.42 -2.64 -19.86
CA GLN A 115 2.46 -1.90 -20.57
C GLN A 115 3.58 -1.55 -19.59
N ALA A 116 4.84 -1.67 -20.02
CA ALA A 116 6.02 -1.46 -19.17
C ALA A 116 6.11 -0.06 -18.52
N ALA A 117 5.37 0.93 -19.04
CA ALA A 117 5.21 2.24 -18.43
C ALA A 117 3.72 2.66 -18.45
N PRO A 118 2.93 2.30 -17.43
CA PRO A 118 1.50 2.61 -17.37
C PRO A 118 1.27 4.09 -17.00
N GLY A 119 1.43 4.99 -17.96
CA GLY A 119 1.06 6.40 -17.83
C GLY A 119 -0.47 6.60 -17.88
N GLY A 120 -0.97 7.64 -17.23
CA GLY A 120 -2.33 8.16 -17.40
C GLY A 120 -2.67 8.57 -18.84
N LEU A 121 -1.67 8.83 -19.71
CA LEU A 121 -1.86 8.91 -21.16
C LEU A 121 -2.43 7.60 -21.74
N ALA A 122 -1.93 6.44 -21.30
CA ALA A 122 -2.34 5.14 -21.81
C ALA A 122 -3.81 4.84 -21.45
N THR A 123 -4.24 5.14 -20.22
CA THR A 123 -5.64 5.00 -19.81
C THR A 123 -6.56 6.06 -20.43
N SER A 124 -6.06 7.27 -20.68
CA SER A 124 -6.86 8.38 -21.23
C SER A 124 -7.26 8.21 -22.69
N ILE A 125 -6.48 7.49 -23.50
CA ILE A 125 -6.80 7.27 -24.92
C ILE A 125 -8.08 6.41 -25.09
N PRO A 126 -8.21 5.20 -24.49
CA PRO A 126 -9.47 4.45 -24.48
C PRO A 126 -10.65 5.24 -23.92
N LEU A 127 -10.41 6.04 -22.88
CA LEU A 127 -11.40 6.94 -22.25
C LEU A 127 -11.89 8.03 -23.22
N ALA A 128 -11.00 8.67 -23.97
CA ALA A 128 -11.33 9.67 -24.98
C ALA A 128 -12.07 9.06 -26.17
N LEU A 129 -11.63 7.90 -26.65
CA LEU A 129 -12.29 7.16 -27.74
C LEU A 129 -13.72 6.72 -27.37
N PHE A 130 -13.97 6.41 -26.09
CA PHE A 130 -15.34 6.20 -25.58
C PHE A 130 -16.18 7.49 -25.69
N GLY A 131 -15.62 8.65 -25.32
CA GLY A 131 -16.31 9.94 -25.46
C GLY A 131 -16.64 10.33 -26.91
N LEU A 132 -15.83 9.88 -27.88
CA LEU A 132 -16.02 10.11 -29.31
C LEU A 132 -16.94 9.09 -29.98
N SER A 133 -17.19 7.93 -29.36
CA SER A 133 -17.99 6.84 -29.95
C SER A 133 -19.41 7.24 -30.40
N PRO A 134 -20.19 8.08 -29.70
CA PRO A 134 -21.54 8.44 -30.16
C PRO A 134 -21.49 9.29 -31.44
N LEU A 135 -20.46 10.14 -31.59
CA LEU A 135 -20.24 10.97 -32.77
C LEU A 135 -19.89 10.10 -33.98
N PHE A 136 -19.00 9.13 -33.81
CA PHE A 136 -18.64 8.16 -34.86
C PHE A 136 -19.85 7.34 -35.30
N LEU A 137 -20.60 6.75 -34.37
CA LEU A 137 -21.78 5.96 -34.69
C LEU A 137 -22.92 6.80 -35.28
N SER A 138 -23.05 8.07 -34.89
CA SER A 138 -23.97 9.02 -35.53
C SER A 138 -23.60 9.29 -36.99
N TYR A 139 -22.31 9.41 -37.32
CA TYR A 139 -21.88 9.54 -38.71
C TYR A 139 -22.20 8.28 -39.53
N VAL A 140 -21.97 7.09 -38.96
CA VAL A 140 -22.35 5.82 -39.61
C VAL A 140 -23.87 5.76 -39.87
N ALA A 141 -24.70 6.24 -38.95
CA ALA A 141 -26.15 6.32 -39.15
C ALA A 141 -26.59 7.23 -40.33
N THR A 142 -25.77 8.21 -40.72
CA THR A 142 -26.05 9.08 -41.87
C THR A 142 -25.68 8.47 -43.22
N LEU A 143 -25.09 7.27 -43.26
CA LEU A 143 -24.76 6.60 -44.52
C LEU A 143 -26.04 6.18 -45.27
N PRO A 144 -26.08 6.27 -46.62
CA PRO A 144 -27.27 5.97 -47.42
C PRO A 144 -27.88 4.59 -47.17
N THR A 145 -27.06 3.60 -46.80
CA THR A 145 -27.48 2.22 -46.47
C THR A 145 -28.49 2.13 -45.32
N PHE A 146 -28.45 3.09 -44.38
CA PHE A 146 -29.32 3.14 -43.20
C PHE A 146 -30.44 4.17 -43.31
N GLN A 147 -30.52 4.90 -44.42
CA GLN A 147 -31.56 5.89 -44.66
C GLN A 147 -32.73 5.25 -45.43
N LEU A 148 -33.96 5.56 -45.02
CA LEU A 148 -35.17 5.28 -45.77
C LEU A 148 -35.28 6.28 -46.95
N PRO A 149 -36.08 5.98 -48.00
CA PRO A 149 -36.24 6.87 -49.16
C PRO A 149 -36.80 8.26 -48.84
N ASN A 150 -37.39 8.45 -47.66
CA ASN A 150 -37.89 9.73 -47.13
C ASN A 150 -36.82 10.54 -46.35
N GLY A 151 -35.61 10.01 -46.17
CA GLY A 151 -34.55 10.65 -45.37
C GLY A 151 -34.62 10.42 -43.86
N GLU A 152 -35.46 9.47 -43.40
CA GLU A 152 -35.50 9.03 -42.01
C GLU A 152 -34.58 7.83 -41.77
N LEU A 153 -34.11 7.65 -40.53
CA LEU A 153 -33.26 6.51 -40.18
C LEU A 153 -34.06 5.20 -40.14
N ASN A 154 -33.61 4.18 -40.87
CA ASN A 154 -34.07 2.81 -40.72
C ASN A 154 -33.48 2.21 -39.43
N ALA A 155 -34.18 2.43 -38.30
CA ALA A 155 -33.70 1.99 -37.00
C ALA A 155 -33.47 0.46 -36.89
N PRO A 156 -34.32 -0.44 -37.45
CA PRO A 156 -34.04 -1.88 -37.43
C PRO A 156 -32.71 -2.23 -38.09
N ARG A 157 -32.46 -1.78 -39.33
CA ARG A 157 -31.19 -2.05 -40.02
C ARG A 157 -29.98 -1.45 -39.31
N PHE A 158 -30.12 -0.26 -38.73
CA PHE A 158 -29.05 0.37 -37.95
C PHE A 158 -28.75 -0.41 -36.65
N LEU A 159 -29.78 -0.91 -35.96
CA LEU A 159 -29.63 -1.76 -34.77
C LEU A 159 -29.05 -3.14 -35.12
N ALA A 160 -29.45 -3.76 -36.23
CA ALA A 160 -28.83 -4.98 -36.74
C ALA A 160 -27.34 -4.78 -37.06
N TYR A 161 -26.98 -3.65 -37.68
CA TYR A 161 -25.59 -3.26 -37.89
C TYR A 161 -24.83 -3.08 -36.56
N LEU A 162 -25.43 -2.43 -35.55
CA LEU A 162 -24.81 -2.34 -34.23
C LEU A 162 -24.63 -3.73 -33.60
N ALA A 163 -25.62 -4.62 -33.68
CA ALA A 163 -25.57 -5.97 -33.13
C ALA A 163 -24.42 -6.81 -33.71
N VAL A 164 -24.29 -6.82 -35.04
CA VAL A 164 -23.26 -7.59 -35.77
C VAL A 164 -21.92 -6.88 -35.71
N GLY A 165 -21.87 -5.59 -36.03
CA GLY A 165 -20.64 -4.80 -36.11
C GLY A 165 -19.95 -4.66 -34.77
N THR A 166 -20.68 -4.29 -33.70
CA THR A 166 -20.08 -4.23 -32.37
C THR A 166 -19.77 -5.63 -31.85
N GLY A 167 -20.63 -6.63 -32.08
CA GLY A 167 -20.37 -8.04 -31.73
C GLY A 167 -19.04 -8.55 -32.29
N LEU A 168 -18.88 -8.51 -33.61
CA LEU A 168 -17.65 -8.94 -34.30
C LEU A 168 -16.41 -8.19 -33.81
N ILE A 169 -16.51 -6.87 -33.59
CA ILE A 169 -15.39 -6.05 -33.10
C ILE A 169 -14.95 -6.49 -31.70
N HIS A 170 -15.89 -6.79 -30.80
CA HIS A 170 -15.61 -7.25 -29.44
C HIS A 170 -15.13 -8.72 -29.43
N LEU A 171 -15.63 -9.57 -30.33
CA LEU A 171 -15.16 -10.94 -30.51
C LEU A 171 -13.71 -10.98 -31.01
N VAL A 172 -13.38 -10.23 -32.06
CA VAL A 172 -11.99 -10.10 -32.56
C VAL A 172 -11.07 -9.51 -31.48
N SER A 173 -11.53 -8.49 -30.75
CA SER A 173 -10.75 -7.89 -29.65
C SER A 173 -10.57 -8.85 -28.46
N THR A 174 -11.45 -9.83 -28.28
CA THR A 174 -11.28 -10.89 -27.27
C THR A 174 -10.02 -11.71 -27.55
N PHE A 175 -9.83 -12.15 -28.79
CA PHE A 175 -8.61 -12.88 -29.19
C PHE A 175 -7.37 -11.99 -29.04
N GLY A 176 -7.44 -10.73 -29.46
CA GLY A 176 -6.34 -9.77 -29.31
C GLY A 176 -5.94 -9.49 -27.86
N TYR A 177 -6.90 -9.39 -26.94
CA TYR A 177 -6.60 -9.24 -25.51
C TYR A 177 -6.09 -10.53 -24.88
N ARG A 178 -6.62 -11.69 -25.29
CA ARG A 178 -6.20 -13.00 -24.78
C ARG A 178 -4.73 -13.28 -25.12
N VAL A 179 -4.34 -13.14 -26.39
CA VAL A 179 -2.93 -13.31 -26.84
C VAL A 179 -1.95 -12.43 -26.06
N ARG A 180 -2.36 -11.21 -25.68
CA ARG A 180 -1.49 -10.28 -24.92
C ARG A 180 -1.47 -10.53 -23.41
N TYR A 181 -2.49 -11.18 -22.86
CA TYR A 181 -2.57 -11.53 -21.43
C TYR A 181 -1.96 -12.91 -21.15
N ASP A 182 -2.01 -13.81 -22.14
CA ASP A 182 -1.35 -15.12 -22.12
C ASP A 182 0.16 -15.03 -22.47
N ALA A 183 0.62 -13.93 -23.07
CA ALA A 183 2.03 -13.67 -23.32
C ALA A 183 2.77 -13.24 -22.02
N PRO A 184 3.99 -13.74 -21.75
CA PRO A 184 4.76 -13.30 -20.60
C PRO A 184 5.07 -11.79 -20.68
N PRO A 185 5.25 -11.10 -19.54
CA PRO A 185 5.60 -9.68 -19.53
C PRO A 185 6.84 -9.38 -20.40
N MET A 186 6.86 -8.21 -21.04
CA MET A 186 7.87 -7.80 -22.04
C MET A 186 9.31 -7.58 -21.51
N ASP A 187 9.61 -8.06 -20.29
CA ASP A 187 10.96 -8.16 -19.74
C ASP A 187 11.49 -9.62 -19.73
N ASP A 188 10.66 -10.61 -20.07
CA ASP A 188 10.98 -12.04 -19.92
C ASP A 188 11.69 -12.63 -21.16
N HIS A 189 12.90 -12.15 -21.42
CA HIS A 189 13.82 -12.79 -22.37
C HIS A 189 14.60 -13.95 -21.72
N THR A 190 13.91 -15.03 -21.32
CA THR A 190 14.33 -16.44 -21.58
C THR A 190 13.36 -17.50 -21.03
N ALA A 191 12.38 -17.96 -21.83
CA ALA A 191 12.10 -19.39 -22.11
C ALA A 191 10.75 -19.60 -22.83
N GLU A 192 10.78 -20.09 -24.07
CA GLU A 192 9.59 -20.69 -24.71
C GLU A 192 9.56 -22.21 -24.50
N ALA A 193 8.38 -22.77 -24.19
CA ALA A 193 7.84 -23.97 -24.86
C ALA A 193 6.32 -24.09 -24.59
N PRO A 194 5.50 -24.55 -25.57
CA PRO A 194 4.04 -24.39 -25.53
C PRO A 194 3.26 -25.60 -24.97
N ALA A 195 1.93 -25.47 -24.99
CA ALA A 195 1.00 -26.19 -24.12
C ALA A 195 0.51 -27.58 -24.59
N HIS A 196 0.12 -28.37 -23.58
CA HIS A 196 -0.90 -29.43 -23.54
C HIS A 196 -0.90 -30.57 -24.60
N ASN A 197 -0.68 -31.79 -24.11
CA ASN A 197 -1.74 -32.80 -24.19
C ASN A 197 -1.74 -33.75 -22.97
N GLU A 198 -2.81 -34.53 -22.82
CA GLU A 198 -3.18 -35.21 -21.57
C GLU A 198 -2.25 -36.37 -21.13
N GLY A 199 -1.94 -36.40 -19.84
CA GLY A 199 -1.15 -37.44 -19.16
C GLY A 199 -0.70 -36.91 -17.81
N ALA A 200 -0.94 -37.65 -16.72
CA ALA A 200 -0.69 -37.17 -15.36
C ALA A 200 0.79 -36.76 -15.18
N SER A 201 1.01 -35.48 -14.87
CA SER A 201 2.33 -34.86 -14.85
C SER A 201 2.61 -34.14 -13.52
N GLU A 202 3.89 -34.11 -13.16
CA GLU A 202 4.51 -33.84 -11.86
C GLU A 202 4.26 -32.43 -11.29
N ARG A 203 3.60 -31.54 -12.06
CA ARG A 203 3.25 -30.17 -11.65
C ARG A 203 1.82 -30.01 -11.12
N THR A 204 1.11 -31.10 -10.84
CA THR A 204 -0.22 -31.04 -10.21
C THR A 204 -0.06 -31.16 -8.68
N PRO A 205 -0.32 -30.11 -7.87
CA PRO A 205 -0.14 -30.18 -6.42
C PRO A 205 -1.17 -31.14 -5.80
N LEU A 206 -0.66 -32.20 -5.18
CA LEU A 206 -1.47 -33.34 -4.69
C LEU A 206 -2.13 -33.08 -3.32
N LEU A 207 -1.77 -31.99 -2.65
CA LEU A 207 -2.47 -31.45 -1.50
C LEU A 207 -3.44 -30.36 -1.94
N LYS A 208 -4.74 -30.63 -1.77
CA LYS A 208 -5.70 -29.55 -1.47
C LYS A 208 -5.27 -28.94 -0.14
N ALA A 209 -4.49 -27.86 -0.20
CA ALA A 209 -4.07 -27.14 0.99
C ALA A 209 -5.31 -26.53 1.68
N ALA A 210 -5.78 -27.21 2.72
CA ALA A 210 -6.41 -26.52 3.84
C ALA A 210 -5.39 -25.51 4.41
N ALA A 211 -5.87 -24.36 4.88
CA ALA A 211 -5.04 -23.24 5.27
C ALA A 211 -3.96 -23.64 6.31
N PRO A 212 -2.65 -23.40 6.05
CA PRO A 212 -1.60 -23.57 7.06
C PRO A 212 -1.68 -22.47 8.13
N PRO A 213 -1.47 -22.79 9.42
CA PRO A 213 -1.48 -21.79 10.50
C PRO A 213 -0.11 -21.16 10.75
N ALA A 214 -0.11 -19.84 10.94
CA ALA A 214 0.86 -19.02 11.70
C ALA A 214 2.36 -19.39 11.62
N SER A 215 3.06 -18.81 10.64
CA SER A 215 4.51 -18.52 10.71
C SER A 215 4.76 -17.05 11.12
N PRO A 216 5.89 -16.71 11.78
CA PRO A 216 6.16 -15.34 12.28
C PRO A 216 6.60 -14.34 11.19
N PRO A 217 6.67 -13.02 11.50
CA PRO A 217 6.72 -11.95 10.50
C PRO A 217 8.13 -11.57 10.02
N PRO A 218 8.31 -11.22 8.73
CA PRO A 218 9.51 -10.55 8.21
C PRO A 218 9.47 -9.02 8.38
N ILE A 219 10.64 -8.37 8.30
CA ILE A 219 10.85 -6.90 8.32
C ILE A 219 9.89 -6.14 7.39
N GLU A 220 9.34 -5.01 7.86
CA GLU A 220 8.55 -4.08 7.02
C GLU A 220 9.39 -3.59 5.81
N PRO A 221 8.99 -3.86 4.55
CA PRO A 221 9.61 -3.24 3.39
C PRO A 221 9.35 -1.72 3.38
N VAL A 222 10.09 -0.98 2.54
CA VAL A 222 9.79 0.44 2.22
C VAL A 222 8.32 0.55 1.91
N ARG A 223 7.53 1.09 2.85
CA ARG A 223 6.09 0.81 2.93
C ARG A 223 5.45 0.86 1.55
N GLU A 224 5.20 -0.34 1.02
CA GLU A 224 4.23 -0.54 -0.04
C GLU A 224 2.92 0.09 0.41
N TYR A 225 2.08 0.48 -0.54
CA TYR A 225 0.71 0.83 -0.18
C TYR A 225 0.18 -0.35 0.59
N SER A 226 -0.08 -0.14 1.89
CA SER A 226 -0.35 -1.23 2.81
C SER A 226 -1.42 -2.10 2.19
N GLU A 227 -1.07 -3.37 1.98
CA GLU A 227 -2.02 -4.45 1.70
C GLU A 227 -2.87 -4.63 2.96
N GLU A 228 -3.63 -3.59 3.33
CA GLU A 228 -4.90 -3.77 3.99
C GLU A 228 -5.65 -4.74 3.10
N ASP A 229 -5.95 -5.93 3.65
CA ASP A 229 -6.78 -6.94 3.02
C ASP A 229 -7.85 -6.24 2.20
N GLY A 230 -7.78 -6.43 0.88
CA GLY A 230 -8.62 -5.76 -0.09
C GLY A 230 -10.07 -6.20 0.00
N SER A 231 -10.62 -6.47 1.18
CA SER A 231 -12.04 -6.58 1.45
C SER A 231 -12.74 -5.30 1.04
N VAL A 232 -13.91 -5.46 0.44
CA VAL A 232 -14.84 -4.34 0.19
C VAL A 232 -15.15 -3.59 1.49
N MET A 233 -15.10 -4.28 2.64
CA MET A 233 -15.33 -3.66 3.95
C MET A 233 -14.21 -2.68 4.38
N SER A 234 -12.93 -2.91 4.04
CA SER A 234 -11.85 -1.94 4.29
C SER A 234 -12.16 -0.64 3.54
N LEU A 235 -12.39 -0.75 2.23
CA LEU A 235 -12.73 0.38 1.36
C LEU A 235 -13.96 1.16 1.85
N LEU A 236 -15.02 0.46 2.25
CA LEU A 236 -16.25 1.08 2.77
C LEU A 236 -16.11 1.60 4.22
N SER A 237 -15.07 1.22 4.95
CA SER A 237 -14.79 1.76 6.30
C SER A 237 -13.99 3.07 6.28
N ASP A 238 -13.26 3.36 5.19
CA ASP A 238 -12.49 4.60 5.07
C ASP A 238 -13.38 5.82 4.86
N SER A 239 -13.39 6.74 5.85
CA SER A 239 -14.08 8.03 5.73
C SER A 239 -13.61 8.89 4.54
N SER A 240 -12.40 8.66 4.03
CA SER A 240 -11.84 9.34 2.86
C SER A 240 -12.47 8.83 1.56
N PHE A 241 -12.82 7.53 1.50
CA PHE A 241 -13.53 6.94 0.37
C PHE A 241 -14.91 7.57 0.19
N TRP A 242 -15.70 7.68 1.25
CA TRP A 242 -17.04 8.29 1.18
C TRP A 242 -17.00 9.77 0.80
N LEU A 243 -16.03 10.53 1.31
CA LEU A 243 -15.86 11.94 0.93
C LEU A 243 -15.43 12.07 -0.54
N PHE A 244 -14.60 11.16 -1.06
CA PHE A 244 -14.24 11.10 -2.48
C PHE A 244 -15.42 10.71 -3.37
N ALA A 245 -16.19 9.70 -2.97
CA ALA A 245 -17.42 9.29 -3.66
C ALA A 245 -18.46 10.43 -3.69
N ALA A 246 -18.62 11.19 -2.59
CA ALA A 246 -19.51 12.35 -2.55
C ALA A 246 -19.07 13.48 -3.48
N VAL A 247 -17.76 13.78 -3.53
CA VAL A 247 -17.20 14.73 -4.51
C VAL A 247 -17.47 14.28 -5.94
N PHE A 248 -17.27 12.99 -6.24
CA PHE A 248 -17.51 12.44 -7.58
C PHE A 248 -19.01 12.48 -7.96
N LEU A 249 -19.90 12.07 -7.05
CA LEU A 249 -21.36 12.10 -7.20
C LEU A 249 -21.86 13.48 -7.61
N VAL A 250 -21.32 14.52 -6.98
CA VAL A 250 -21.69 15.92 -7.27
C VAL A 250 -21.22 16.36 -8.65
N ILE A 251 -19.97 16.05 -9.03
CA ILE A 251 -19.41 16.40 -10.36
C ILE A 251 -20.16 15.69 -11.49
N THR A 252 -20.30 14.36 -11.42
CA THR A 252 -20.92 13.59 -12.52
C THR A 252 -22.42 13.71 -12.53
N GLY A 253 -23.10 13.62 -11.38
CA GLY A 253 -24.55 13.70 -11.33
C GLY A 253 -25.09 15.02 -11.88
N SER A 254 -24.45 16.15 -11.55
CA SER A 254 -24.84 17.45 -12.13
C SER A 254 -24.51 17.56 -13.62
N SER A 255 -23.38 16.98 -14.07
CA SER A 255 -23.00 16.96 -15.48
C SER A 255 -23.95 16.10 -16.32
N GLU A 256 -24.33 14.92 -15.82
CA GLU A 256 -25.24 14.00 -16.50
C GLU A 256 -26.69 14.51 -16.48
N MET A 257 -27.10 15.28 -15.45
CA MET A 257 -28.33 16.08 -15.49
C MET A 257 -28.32 17.07 -16.66
N VAL A 258 -27.22 17.82 -16.89
CA VAL A 258 -27.12 18.71 -18.06
C VAL A 258 -27.15 17.92 -19.37
N ILE A 259 -26.41 16.81 -19.46
CA ILE A 259 -26.35 15.97 -20.68
C ILE A 259 -27.72 15.39 -21.04
N SER A 260 -28.47 14.87 -20.07
CA SER A 260 -29.80 14.29 -20.27
C SER A 260 -30.88 15.34 -20.57
N ASN A 261 -30.79 16.54 -19.98
CA ASN A 261 -31.81 17.58 -20.11
C ASN A 261 -31.48 18.68 -21.13
N ILE A 262 -30.34 18.62 -21.84
CA ILE A 262 -29.90 19.68 -22.76
C ILE A 262 -30.94 20.06 -23.82
N GLY A 263 -31.70 19.07 -24.33
CA GLY A 263 -32.78 19.32 -25.29
C GLY A 263 -33.91 20.17 -24.70
N SER A 264 -34.35 19.87 -23.48
CA SER A 264 -35.36 20.69 -22.80
C SER A 264 -34.85 22.11 -22.50
N ILE A 265 -33.58 22.24 -22.11
CA ILE A 265 -32.95 23.55 -21.86
C ILE A 265 -32.93 24.39 -23.14
N VAL A 266 -32.58 23.81 -24.29
CA VAL A 266 -32.63 24.50 -25.60
C VAL A 266 -34.05 24.95 -25.94
N MET A 267 -35.03 24.04 -25.83
CA MET A 267 -36.43 24.32 -26.18
C MET A 267 -37.10 25.38 -25.30
N THR A 268 -36.64 25.58 -24.06
CA THR A 268 -37.14 26.69 -23.20
C THR A 268 -36.60 28.07 -23.59
N LEU A 269 -35.52 28.17 -24.38
CA LEU A 269 -34.85 29.44 -24.70
C LEU A 269 -35.28 30.01 -26.06
N PRO A 270 -35.38 31.35 -26.19
CA PRO A 270 -35.66 31.97 -27.49
C PRO A 270 -34.45 31.83 -28.43
N GLY A 271 -34.68 31.15 -29.57
CA GLY A 271 -33.71 30.99 -30.66
C GLY A 271 -34.03 29.80 -31.57
N PRO A 272 -33.23 29.56 -32.62
CA PRO A 272 -33.33 28.35 -33.42
C PRO A 272 -32.91 27.13 -32.61
N ASP A 273 -33.55 25.97 -32.86
CA ASP A 273 -33.15 24.71 -32.24
C ASP A 273 -31.70 24.37 -32.63
N ASN A 274 -30.83 24.39 -31.63
CA ASN A 274 -29.42 24.06 -31.76
C ASN A 274 -29.01 22.86 -30.89
N THR A 275 -29.98 22.03 -30.47
CA THR A 275 -29.78 20.86 -29.59
C THR A 275 -28.67 19.94 -30.10
N ALA A 276 -28.69 19.58 -31.38
CA ALA A 276 -27.64 18.75 -31.99
C ALA A 276 -26.25 19.40 -31.93
N THR A 277 -26.16 20.73 -32.03
CA THR A 277 -24.90 21.48 -31.89
C THR A 277 -24.40 21.47 -30.45
N GLN A 278 -25.29 21.62 -29.46
CA GLN A 278 -24.92 21.53 -28.04
C GLN A 278 -24.38 20.13 -27.69
N VAL A 279 -25.05 19.07 -28.11
CA VAL A 279 -24.59 17.68 -27.90
C VAL A 279 -23.20 17.46 -28.51
N ARG A 280 -22.96 17.94 -29.75
CA ARG A 280 -21.64 17.89 -30.40
C ARG A 280 -20.56 18.64 -29.59
N LEU A 281 -20.88 19.83 -29.09
CA LEU A 281 -19.94 20.63 -28.28
C LEU A 281 -19.57 19.93 -26.96
N ILE A 282 -20.55 19.33 -26.27
CA ILE A 282 -20.30 18.52 -25.07
C ILE A 282 -19.35 17.36 -25.39
N SER A 283 -19.61 16.60 -26.46
CA SER A 283 -18.79 15.46 -26.88
C SER A 283 -17.35 15.86 -27.23
N ILE A 284 -17.16 16.95 -27.97
CA ILE A 284 -15.83 17.47 -28.33
C ILE A 284 -15.07 17.93 -27.07
N ALA A 285 -15.71 18.72 -26.20
CA ALA A 285 -15.11 19.20 -24.97
C ALA A 285 -14.71 18.06 -24.01
N ASN A 286 -15.60 17.07 -23.83
CA ASN A 286 -15.33 15.84 -23.08
C ASN A 286 -14.14 15.06 -23.63
N THR A 287 -14.05 14.91 -24.96
CA THR A 287 -12.94 14.20 -25.62
C THR A 287 -11.61 14.93 -25.42
N LEU A 288 -11.59 16.25 -25.63
CA LEU A 288 -10.41 17.09 -25.41
C LEU A 288 -9.93 17.05 -23.96
N ALA A 289 -10.85 17.19 -22.99
CA ALA A 289 -10.50 17.12 -21.58
C ALA A 289 -9.92 15.76 -21.18
N ARG A 290 -10.46 14.65 -21.70
CA ARG A 290 -9.90 13.30 -21.46
C ARG A 290 -8.49 13.17 -22.03
N LEU A 291 -8.24 13.65 -23.26
CA LEU A 291 -6.91 13.62 -23.88
C LEU A 291 -5.88 14.52 -23.17
N CYS A 292 -6.27 15.68 -22.66
CA CYS A 292 -5.35 16.61 -22.01
C CYS A 292 -5.07 16.27 -20.54
N SER A 293 -6.08 15.83 -19.78
CA SER A 293 -5.96 15.72 -18.31
C SER A 293 -5.11 14.55 -17.84
N GLY A 294 -5.15 13.38 -18.50
CA GLY A 294 -4.31 12.23 -18.13
C GLY A 294 -2.80 12.49 -18.25
N PRO A 295 -2.30 12.89 -19.43
CA PRO A 295 -0.89 13.22 -19.61
C PRO A 295 -0.45 14.38 -18.71
N LEU A 296 -1.32 15.38 -18.52
CA LEU A 296 -1.05 16.50 -17.62
C LEU A 296 -0.98 16.04 -16.16
N ALA A 297 -1.78 15.05 -15.74
CA ALA A 297 -1.72 14.46 -14.41
C ALA A 297 -0.41 13.69 -14.17
N ASP A 298 0.15 13.04 -15.20
CA ASP A 298 1.46 12.39 -15.13
C ASP A 298 2.61 13.39 -15.04
N VAL A 299 2.55 14.50 -15.79
CA VAL A 299 3.55 15.57 -15.71
C VAL A 299 3.51 16.31 -14.37
N ILE A 300 2.31 16.53 -13.82
CA ILE A 300 2.10 17.26 -12.56
C ILE A 300 2.35 16.37 -11.33
N SER A 301 2.10 15.06 -11.45
CA SER A 301 2.14 14.09 -10.35
C SER A 301 2.56 12.71 -10.87
N PRO A 302 3.85 12.49 -11.19
CA PRO A 302 4.31 11.24 -11.81
C PRO A 302 4.04 10.04 -10.92
N LEU A 303 3.47 8.97 -11.50
CA LEU A 303 3.41 7.67 -10.85
C LEU A 303 4.84 7.12 -10.72
N GLY A 304 5.13 6.43 -9.62
CA GLY A 304 6.41 5.73 -9.48
C GLY A 304 6.46 4.57 -10.46
N VAL A 305 7.49 4.52 -11.30
CA VAL A 305 7.75 3.39 -12.20
C VAL A 305 8.64 2.40 -11.45
N LYS A 306 8.28 1.11 -11.43
CA LYS A 306 9.10 0.06 -10.82
C LYS A 306 10.25 -0.24 -11.80
N ASP A 307 11.49 0.10 -11.44
CA ASP A 307 12.69 -0.32 -12.19
C ASP A 307 12.80 -1.87 -12.15
N SER A 308 13.58 -2.46 -13.06
CA SER A 308 13.74 -3.92 -13.20
C SER A 308 14.26 -4.67 -11.94
N CYS A 309 14.76 -3.95 -10.93
CA CYS A 309 15.12 -4.50 -9.60
C CYS A 309 14.04 -4.27 -8.51
N GLY A 310 12.81 -3.93 -8.88
CA GLY A 310 11.69 -3.74 -7.95
C GLY A 310 11.56 -2.34 -7.33
N THR A 311 12.48 -1.41 -7.61
CA THR A 311 12.55 -0.09 -6.95
C THR A 311 11.70 0.98 -7.64
N TYR A 312 10.87 1.73 -6.90
CA TYR A 312 10.07 2.82 -7.47
C TYR A 312 10.91 4.07 -7.78
N LYS A 313 11.01 4.42 -9.07
CA LYS A 313 11.67 5.62 -9.59
C LYS A 313 10.62 6.68 -9.95
N PHE A 314 10.71 7.87 -9.32
CA PHE A 314 9.87 9.03 -9.65
C PHE A 314 10.63 9.97 -10.58
N THR A 315 10.07 10.24 -11.76
CA THR A 315 10.78 10.89 -12.87
C THR A 315 10.92 12.42 -12.74
N THR A 316 10.15 13.09 -11.88
CA THR A 316 10.25 14.54 -11.67
C THR A 316 10.10 14.95 -10.20
N THR A 317 10.59 16.15 -9.86
CA THR A 317 10.62 16.68 -8.48
C THR A 317 9.43 17.59 -8.13
N ARG A 318 8.46 17.78 -9.04
CA ARG A 318 7.31 18.68 -8.83
C ARG A 318 6.22 17.98 -8.00
N ARG A 319 5.60 18.74 -7.08
CA ARG A 319 4.93 18.22 -5.87
C ARG A 319 3.43 18.54 -5.78
N LEU A 320 2.68 18.45 -6.88
CA LEU A 320 1.25 18.73 -6.91
C LEU A 320 0.43 17.43 -6.84
N SER A 321 -0.72 17.47 -6.18
CA SER A 321 -1.60 16.31 -6.02
C SER A 321 -2.53 16.16 -7.22
N ARG A 322 -2.87 14.91 -7.60
CA ARG A 322 -3.92 14.62 -8.60
C ARG A 322 -5.30 15.17 -8.22
N MET A 323 -5.51 15.59 -6.96
CA MET A 323 -6.71 16.34 -6.50
C MET A 323 -6.90 17.72 -7.15
N VAL A 324 -5.87 18.29 -7.80
CA VAL A 324 -6.00 19.56 -8.52
C VAL A 324 -7.04 19.47 -9.65
N PHE A 325 -7.20 18.31 -10.30
CA PHE A 325 -8.14 18.13 -11.42
C PHE A 325 -9.62 18.11 -10.96
N PRO A 326 -10.03 17.33 -9.94
CA PRO A 326 -11.36 17.47 -9.33
C PRO A 326 -11.65 18.88 -8.79
N CYS A 327 -10.68 19.51 -8.10
CA CYS A 327 -10.83 20.89 -7.63
C CYS A 327 -11.10 21.87 -8.78
N TRP A 328 -10.35 21.78 -9.88
CA TRP A 328 -10.55 22.60 -11.07
C TRP A 328 -11.93 22.35 -11.71
N ALA A 329 -12.34 21.09 -11.86
CA ALA A 329 -13.65 20.73 -12.40
C ALA A 329 -14.80 21.34 -11.57
N LEU A 330 -14.71 21.29 -10.23
CA LEU A 330 -15.69 21.89 -9.32
C LEU A 330 -15.76 23.42 -9.43
N VAL A 331 -14.61 24.09 -9.52
CA VAL A 331 -14.55 25.56 -9.70
C VAL A 331 -15.14 25.96 -11.05
N CYS A 332 -14.80 25.24 -12.13
CA CYS A 332 -15.36 25.48 -13.45
C CYS A 332 -16.86 25.22 -13.49
N LEU A 333 -17.36 24.10 -12.95
CA LEU A 333 -18.81 23.83 -12.90
C LEU A 333 -19.55 24.85 -12.04
N SER A 334 -19.00 25.26 -10.88
CA SER A 334 -19.62 26.31 -10.05
C SER A 334 -19.77 27.62 -10.83
N GLY A 335 -18.70 28.08 -11.50
CA GLY A 335 -18.74 29.28 -12.35
C GLY A 335 -19.70 29.15 -13.53
N VAL A 336 -19.71 28.00 -14.22
CA VAL A 336 -20.58 27.73 -15.38
C VAL A 336 -22.05 27.62 -14.97
N TYR A 337 -22.37 27.00 -13.83
CA TYR A 337 -23.75 26.92 -13.32
C TYR A 337 -24.24 28.26 -12.80
N LEU A 338 -23.39 29.06 -12.14
CA LEU A 338 -23.74 30.45 -11.78
C LEU A 338 -23.92 31.33 -13.02
N TRP A 339 -23.08 31.19 -14.05
CA TRP A 339 -23.29 31.85 -15.35
C TRP A 339 -24.58 31.39 -16.04
N THR A 340 -24.92 30.12 -15.93
CA THR A 340 -26.19 29.57 -16.44
C THR A 340 -27.35 30.20 -15.67
N ALA A 341 -27.28 30.25 -14.34
CA ALA A 341 -28.27 30.84 -13.45
C ALA A 341 -28.42 32.38 -13.56
N PHE A 342 -27.41 33.14 -14.02
CA PHE A 342 -27.50 34.63 -14.08
C PHE A 342 -27.15 35.29 -15.44
N GLY A 343 -26.33 34.69 -16.31
CA GLY A 343 -25.88 35.27 -17.59
C GLY A 343 -26.62 34.83 -18.88
N ILE A 344 -27.18 33.63 -18.97
CA ILE A 344 -27.88 33.17 -20.20
C ILE A 344 -29.22 33.88 -20.42
N GLN A 345 -29.43 34.39 -21.64
CA GLN A 345 -30.68 35.05 -22.11
C GLN A 345 -31.16 34.53 -23.48
N SER A 346 -30.30 33.87 -24.25
CA SER A 346 -30.53 33.40 -25.62
C SER A 346 -29.77 32.11 -25.90
N THR A 347 -30.14 31.36 -26.95
CA THR A 347 -29.46 30.12 -27.34
C THR A 347 -28.00 30.30 -27.79
N SER A 348 -27.57 31.54 -28.08
CA SER A 348 -26.18 31.87 -28.44
C SER A 348 -25.19 31.77 -27.27
N ASN A 349 -25.67 31.93 -26.03
CA ASN A 349 -24.82 31.94 -24.83
C ASN A 349 -24.74 30.55 -24.17
N LEU A 350 -25.56 29.60 -24.64
CA LEU A 350 -25.63 28.21 -24.19
C LEU A 350 -24.36 27.36 -24.45
N PRO A 351 -23.54 27.58 -25.50
CA PRO A 351 -22.28 26.86 -25.69
C PRO A 351 -21.33 26.88 -24.49
N ILE A 352 -21.39 27.92 -23.64
CA ILE A 352 -20.57 28.01 -22.41
C ILE A 352 -20.96 26.90 -21.41
N LEU A 353 -22.25 26.61 -21.26
CA LEU A 353 -22.74 25.50 -20.43
C LEU A 353 -22.27 24.16 -21.01
N SER A 354 -22.46 23.95 -22.32
CA SER A 354 -22.10 22.72 -23.02
C SER A 354 -20.60 22.41 -22.96
N VAL A 355 -19.75 23.39 -23.30
CA VAL A 355 -18.29 23.23 -23.27
C VAL A 355 -17.78 23.10 -21.83
N GLY A 356 -18.27 23.94 -20.90
CA GLY A 356 -17.86 23.90 -19.49
C GLY A 356 -18.19 22.55 -18.82
N THR A 357 -19.40 22.04 -19.05
CA THR A 357 -19.83 20.73 -18.55
C THR A 357 -19.01 19.61 -19.18
N GLY A 358 -18.83 19.62 -20.50
CA GLY A 358 -18.01 18.61 -21.19
C GLY A 358 -16.57 18.58 -20.69
N LEU A 359 -15.93 19.74 -20.51
CA LEU A 359 -14.56 19.84 -20.01
C LEU A 359 -14.42 19.28 -18.58
N ALA A 360 -15.30 19.67 -17.66
CA ALA A 360 -15.25 19.21 -16.28
C ALA A 360 -15.55 17.71 -16.14
N TYR A 361 -16.57 17.22 -16.84
CA TYR A 361 -16.94 15.80 -16.89
C TYR A 361 -15.82 14.93 -17.45
N GLY A 362 -15.19 15.37 -18.55
CA GLY A 362 -14.06 14.66 -19.17
C GLY A 362 -12.81 14.62 -18.29
N ALA A 363 -12.48 15.74 -17.64
CA ALA A 363 -11.34 15.82 -16.73
C ALA A 363 -11.54 14.95 -15.47
N ALA A 364 -12.76 14.87 -14.94
CA ALA A 364 -13.07 14.00 -13.81
C ALA A 364 -12.88 12.51 -14.16
N TRP A 365 -13.58 12.03 -15.20
CA TRP A 365 -13.51 10.61 -15.60
C TRP A 365 -12.10 10.15 -16.01
N ALA A 366 -11.24 11.04 -16.51
CA ALA A 366 -9.86 10.71 -16.86
C ALA A 366 -8.95 10.43 -15.65
N VAL A 367 -9.11 11.19 -14.57
CA VAL A 367 -8.16 11.17 -13.44
C VAL A 367 -8.60 10.21 -12.33
N ILE A 368 -9.90 9.87 -12.24
CA ILE A 368 -10.46 9.02 -11.17
C ILE A 368 -9.93 7.58 -11.13
N PRO A 369 -9.79 6.83 -12.24
CA PRO A 369 -9.16 5.50 -12.19
C PRO A 369 -7.75 5.58 -11.63
N SER A 370 -7.00 6.62 -11.96
CA SER A 370 -5.66 6.83 -11.42
C SER A 370 -5.68 7.21 -9.94
N ILE A 371 -6.56 8.11 -9.50
CA ILE A 371 -6.71 8.46 -8.08
C ILE A 371 -6.99 7.20 -7.26
N THR A 372 -7.95 6.40 -7.73
CA THR A 372 -8.37 5.16 -7.06
C THR A 372 -7.18 4.20 -6.91
N GLY A 373 -6.38 4.02 -7.96
CA GLY A 373 -5.16 3.20 -7.91
C GLY A 373 -4.05 3.75 -7.00
N THR A 374 -3.91 5.08 -6.94
CA THR A 374 -2.91 5.74 -6.08
C THR A 374 -3.29 5.84 -4.60
N VAL A 375 -4.54 5.54 -4.21
CA VAL A 375 -4.99 5.64 -2.80
C VAL A 375 -5.32 4.26 -2.24
N TRP A 376 -5.95 3.37 -3.02
CA TRP A 376 -6.42 2.05 -2.57
C TRP A 376 -5.84 0.89 -3.42
N GLY A 377 -4.64 1.09 -3.98
CA GLY A 377 -3.87 0.06 -4.68
C GLY A 377 -4.31 -0.25 -6.12
N PHE A 378 -3.40 -0.85 -6.89
CA PHE A 378 -3.63 -1.18 -8.31
C PHE A 378 -4.20 -2.58 -8.55
N GLU A 379 -4.12 -3.49 -7.58
CA GLU A 379 -4.51 -4.90 -7.72
C GLU A 379 -6.03 -5.06 -7.89
N ASN A 380 -6.79 -4.53 -6.94
CA ASN A 380 -8.26 -4.55 -6.92
C ASN A 380 -8.85 -3.30 -7.59
N LEU A 381 -8.10 -2.63 -8.47
CA LEU A 381 -8.49 -1.35 -9.04
C LEU A 381 -9.76 -1.45 -9.91
N GLY A 382 -10.00 -2.55 -10.61
CA GLY A 382 -11.19 -2.72 -11.45
C GLY A 382 -12.44 -2.73 -10.59
N ARG A 383 -12.43 -3.54 -9.53
CA ARG A 383 -13.51 -3.57 -8.53
C ARG A 383 -13.64 -2.24 -7.79
N ASN A 384 -12.55 -1.69 -7.26
CA ASN A 384 -12.60 -0.45 -6.46
C ASN A 384 -13.13 0.73 -7.29
N PHE A 385 -12.70 0.87 -8.56
CA PHE A 385 -13.25 1.85 -9.50
C PHE A 385 -14.73 1.57 -9.84
N GLY A 386 -15.12 0.30 -9.95
CA GLY A 386 -16.52 -0.11 -10.11
C GLY A 386 -17.41 0.30 -8.92
N ILE A 387 -16.92 0.22 -7.68
CA ILE A 387 -17.63 0.69 -6.48
C ILE A 387 -17.71 2.22 -6.46
N VAL A 388 -16.62 2.92 -6.80
CA VAL A 388 -16.63 4.39 -6.98
C VAL A 388 -17.66 4.81 -8.05
N SER A 389 -17.88 3.99 -9.07
CA SER A 389 -18.87 4.22 -10.14
C SER A 389 -20.33 4.09 -9.68
N TYR A 390 -20.61 3.72 -8.42
CA TYR A 390 -21.95 3.89 -7.82
C TYR A 390 -22.27 5.35 -7.44
N ALA A 391 -21.28 6.24 -7.38
CA ALA A 391 -21.50 7.66 -7.19
C ALA A 391 -22.35 8.31 -8.31
N PRO A 392 -22.02 8.18 -9.63
CA PRO A 392 -22.91 8.64 -10.70
C PRO A 392 -24.24 7.87 -10.75
N PHE A 393 -24.29 6.59 -10.39
CA PHE A 393 -25.55 5.84 -10.33
C PHE A 393 -26.60 6.48 -9.41
N ILE A 394 -26.16 7.04 -8.27
CA ILE A 394 -27.02 7.76 -7.33
C ILE A 394 -27.17 9.23 -7.75
N GLY A 395 -26.07 9.87 -8.17
CA GLY A 395 -26.02 11.30 -8.52
C GLY A 395 -26.88 11.67 -9.73
N THR A 396 -26.83 10.89 -10.80
CA THR A 396 -27.52 11.21 -12.06
C THR A 396 -29.05 11.25 -11.88
N PRO A 397 -29.71 10.25 -11.25
CA PRO A 397 -31.12 10.38 -10.86
C PRO A 397 -31.36 11.54 -9.89
N LEU A 398 -30.53 11.72 -8.86
CA LEU A 398 -30.73 12.76 -7.84
C LEU A 398 -30.80 14.17 -8.45
N PHE A 399 -29.85 14.54 -9.31
CA PHE A 399 -29.85 15.84 -9.97
C PHE A 399 -30.87 15.94 -11.11
N THR A 400 -31.18 14.84 -11.80
CA THR A 400 -32.23 14.83 -12.85
C THR A 400 -33.63 15.02 -12.25
N TYR A 401 -33.95 14.36 -11.13
CA TYR A 401 -35.19 14.60 -10.39
C TYR A 401 -35.21 16.00 -9.75
N LEU A 402 -34.07 16.52 -9.29
CA LEU A 402 -33.97 17.92 -8.84
C LEU A 402 -34.36 18.89 -9.97
N TYR A 403 -33.86 18.68 -11.18
CA TYR A 403 -34.22 19.48 -12.36
C TYR A 403 -35.73 19.37 -12.68
N ALA A 404 -36.28 18.15 -12.68
CA ALA A 404 -37.70 17.92 -12.95
C ALA A 404 -38.64 18.52 -11.88
N CYS A 405 -38.27 18.48 -10.60
CA CYS A 405 -39.10 19.01 -9.51
C CYS A 405 -39.00 20.53 -9.33
N LEU A 406 -37.93 21.16 -9.79
CA LEU A 406 -37.72 22.61 -9.70
C LEU A 406 -38.12 23.36 -10.99
N GLY A 407 -38.26 22.65 -12.11
CA GLY A 407 -38.91 23.17 -13.32
C GLY A 407 -40.44 23.06 -13.23
N SER A 408 -41.15 24.00 -13.83
CA SER A 408 -42.61 23.90 -13.99
C SER A 408 -42.96 23.48 -15.43
N GLU A 409 -44.10 22.82 -15.62
CA GLU A 409 -44.53 22.38 -16.96
C GLU A 409 -44.94 23.55 -17.88
N THR A 410 -45.02 24.78 -17.35
CA THR A 410 -45.51 25.97 -18.05
C THR A 410 -44.56 27.17 -17.96
N CYS A 411 -43.25 26.95 -17.78
CA CYS A 411 -42.26 28.03 -17.77
C CYS A 411 -41.56 28.22 -19.12
N SER A 412 -41.43 29.49 -19.55
CA SER A 412 -40.68 29.89 -20.72
C SER A 412 -39.44 30.70 -20.33
N GLY A 413 -38.34 30.49 -21.05
CA GLY A 413 -37.07 31.12 -20.75
C GLY A 413 -36.40 30.61 -19.48
N ARG A 414 -35.50 31.45 -18.97
CA ARG A 414 -34.45 31.07 -18.02
C ARG A 414 -34.92 30.86 -16.58
N GLU A 415 -36.07 31.42 -16.19
CA GLU A 415 -36.66 31.20 -14.87
C GLU A 415 -37.04 29.72 -14.64
N CYS A 416 -37.26 28.98 -15.73
CA CYS A 416 -37.67 27.58 -15.73
C CYS A 416 -36.66 26.60 -15.09
N TRP A 417 -35.39 26.98 -15.03
CA TRP A 417 -34.32 26.11 -14.52
C TRP A 417 -33.25 26.87 -13.70
N SER A 418 -33.34 28.20 -13.58
CA SER A 418 -32.37 29.02 -12.85
C SER A 418 -32.18 28.55 -11.40
N SER A 419 -33.28 28.22 -10.71
CA SER A 419 -33.30 27.65 -9.36
C SER A 419 -32.42 26.39 -9.25
N THR A 420 -32.58 25.44 -10.18
CA THR A 420 -31.80 24.21 -10.27
C THR A 420 -30.31 24.51 -10.40
N PHE A 421 -29.92 25.43 -11.29
CA PHE A 421 -28.51 25.76 -11.48
C PHE A 421 -27.89 26.52 -10.30
N VAL A 422 -28.66 27.32 -9.54
CA VAL A 422 -28.20 27.88 -8.25
C VAL A 422 -27.93 26.78 -7.23
N VAL A 423 -28.84 25.80 -7.10
CA VAL A 423 -28.66 24.64 -6.20
C VAL A 423 -27.45 23.80 -6.61
N CYS A 424 -27.28 23.53 -7.91
CA CYS A 424 -26.10 22.84 -8.44
C CYS A 424 -24.80 23.62 -8.16
N GLY A 425 -24.77 24.95 -8.34
CA GLY A 425 -23.61 25.79 -8.02
C GLY A 425 -23.25 25.78 -6.53
N ALA A 426 -24.25 25.77 -5.64
CA ALA A 426 -24.04 25.59 -4.21
C ALA A 426 -23.48 24.19 -3.88
N ALA A 427 -23.99 23.13 -4.53
CA ALA A 427 -23.46 21.78 -4.39
C ALA A 427 -22.00 21.67 -4.86
N MET A 428 -21.63 22.26 -6.00
CA MET A 428 -20.23 22.31 -6.47
C MET A 428 -19.32 23.00 -5.44
N SER A 429 -19.80 24.08 -4.83
CA SER A 429 -19.05 24.84 -3.82
C SER A 429 -18.83 24.03 -2.53
N MET A 430 -19.80 23.21 -2.10
CA MET A 430 -19.60 22.25 -1.02
C MET A 430 -18.63 21.13 -1.42
N GLY A 431 -18.74 20.62 -2.65
CA GLY A 431 -17.79 19.64 -3.20
C GLY A 431 -16.35 20.16 -3.23
N MET A 432 -16.14 21.45 -3.52
CA MET A 432 -14.82 22.10 -3.49
C MET A 432 -14.20 22.04 -2.08
N VAL A 433 -14.99 22.30 -1.02
CA VAL A 433 -14.53 22.16 0.36
C VAL A 433 -14.13 20.72 0.66
N GLY A 434 -14.95 19.74 0.24
CA GLY A 434 -14.65 18.31 0.39
C GLY A 434 -13.33 17.91 -0.31
N SER A 435 -13.12 18.37 -1.54
CA SER A 435 -11.90 18.09 -2.33
C SER A 435 -10.64 18.72 -1.69
N VAL A 436 -10.75 19.92 -1.12
CA VAL A 436 -9.65 20.56 -0.37
C VAL A 436 -9.36 19.81 0.95
N MET A 437 -10.40 19.32 1.65
CA MET A 437 -10.24 18.48 2.84
C MET A 437 -9.55 17.15 2.53
N LEU A 438 -9.91 16.49 1.43
CA LEU A 438 -9.23 15.28 0.94
C LEU A 438 -7.77 15.55 0.60
N TRP A 439 -7.49 16.62 -0.16
CA TRP A 439 -6.12 17.04 -0.47
C TRP A 439 -5.29 17.23 0.81
N LYS A 440 -5.82 17.93 1.82
CA LYS A 440 -5.13 18.12 3.10
C LYS A 440 -4.89 16.80 3.85
N ARG A 441 -5.93 15.96 4.02
CA ARG A 441 -5.82 14.66 4.71
C ARG A 441 -4.77 13.74 4.07
N TRP A 442 -4.76 13.65 2.75
CA TRP A 442 -3.79 12.84 2.03
C TRP A 442 -2.40 13.49 2.02
N HIS A 443 -2.29 14.81 1.89
CA HIS A 443 -1.00 15.52 1.97
C HIS A 443 -0.32 15.34 3.34
N GLU A 444 -1.08 15.36 4.44
CA GLU A 444 -0.57 15.08 5.79
C GLU A 444 -0.12 13.62 5.94
N LYS A 445 -0.90 12.64 5.45
CA LYS A 445 -0.47 11.22 5.40
C LYS A 445 0.84 11.05 4.59
N PHE A 446 0.93 11.63 3.39
CA PHE A 446 2.11 11.53 2.53
C PHE A 446 3.33 12.29 3.07
N ILE A 447 3.16 13.42 3.79
CA ILE A 447 4.27 14.12 4.46
C ILE A 447 4.77 13.35 5.67
N ALA A 448 3.88 12.79 6.50
CA ALA A 448 4.28 11.96 7.64
C ALA A 448 5.14 10.77 7.15
N HIS A 449 4.68 10.06 6.11
CA HIS A 449 5.46 9.03 5.44
C HIS A 449 6.79 9.52 4.90
N ARG A 450 6.80 10.69 4.25
CA ARG A 450 8.03 11.25 3.69
C ARG A 450 9.04 11.65 4.76
N ILE A 451 8.61 12.17 5.92
CA ILE A 451 9.52 12.51 7.02
C ILE A 451 10.18 11.23 7.53
N THR A 452 9.42 10.16 7.80
CA THR A 452 9.96 8.84 8.15
C THR A 452 10.94 8.33 7.08
N TYR A 453 10.62 8.50 5.79
CA TYR A 453 11.44 8.08 4.65
C TYR A 453 12.65 8.99 4.34
N THR A 454 12.69 10.24 4.81
CA THR A 454 13.88 11.10 4.68
C THR A 454 14.76 11.07 5.91
N GLN A 455 14.21 10.81 7.11
CA GLN A 455 15.00 10.54 8.31
C GLN A 455 15.82 9.24 8.15
N THR A 456 15.22 8.19 7.60
CA THR A 456 15.95 6.93 7.25
C THR A 456 16.98 7.10 6.14
N ARG A 457 16.87 8.12 5.28
CA ARG A 457 17.75 8.28 4.09
C ARG A 457 18.88 9.29 4.22
N LEU A 458 18.92 10.10 5.29
CA LEU A 458 19.91 11.18 5.45
C LEU A 458 20.81 11.08 6.69
N GLY A 459 20.54 10.19 7.64
CA GLY A 459 21.47 9.85 8.74
C GLY A 459 21.92 11.02 9.62
N ARG A 460 21.23 12.17 9.56
CA ARG A 460 21.51 13.36 10.37
C ARG A 460 20.20 14.03 10.77
N PRO A 461 20.09 14.51 12.02
CA PRO A 461 19.07 15.49 12.35
C PRO A 461 19.40 16.80 11.63
N LEU A 462 18.69 17.11 10.55
CA LEU A 462 18.53 18.51 10.16
C LEU A 462 17.89 19.24 11.36
N PRO A 463 18.37 20.42 11.75
CA PRO A 463 17.71 21.17 12.81
C PRO A 463 16.26 21.38 12.40
N LEU A 464 15.35 21.13 13.35
CA LEU A 464 13.97 21.58 13.24
C LEU A 464 14.00 23.02 12.73
N PRO A 465 13.28 23.38 11.65
CA PRO A 465 13.20 24.77 11.25
C PRO A 465 12.68 25.54 12.45
N ALA A 466 13.53 26.39 13.02
CA ALA A 466 13.23 27.19 14.20
C ALA A 466 11.86 27.83 13.96
N ALA A 467 10.94 27.65 14.92
CA ALA A 467 9.52 27.91 14.71
C ALA A 467 9.34 29.26 14.03
N ILE A 468 9.04 29.24 12.72
CA ILE A 468 8.64 30.45 12.02
C ILE A 468 7.33 30.81 12.70
N ALA A 469 7.39 31.85 13.53
CA ALA A 469 6.25 32.49 14.13
C ALA A 469 5.42 33.11 13.00
N LEU A 470 4.66 32.26 12.31
CA LEU A 470 3.60 32.69 11.42
C LEU A 470 2.61 33.46 12.29
N PRO A 471 2.18 34.65 11.83
CA PRO A 471 1.47 35.58 12.68
C PRO A 471 0.15 35.00 13.18
N THR A 472 -0.34 35.61 14.26
CA THR A 472 -1.66 35.36 14.87
C THR A 472 -2.76 35.22 13.80
N PRO A 473 -3.77 34.37 14.05
CA PRO A 473 -4.77 34.03 13.04
C PRO A 473 -5.52 35.29 12.60
N VAL A 474 -5.34 35.69 11.33
CA VAL A 474 -6.12 36.75 10.70
C VAL A 474 -7.52 36.20 10.38
N THR A 475 -8.36 36.09 11.41
CA THR A 475 -9.78 35.71 11.29
C THR A 475 -10.68 36.88 10.87
N GLU A 476 -10.13 38.05 10.54
CA GLU A 476 -10.90 39.27 10.23
C GLU A 476 -10.95 39.68 8.74
N SER A 477 -10.25 38.99 7.83
CA SER A 477 -10.23 39.36 6.39
C SER A 477 -11.15 38.53 5.49
N LEU A 478 -11.73 37.43 6.00
CA LEU A 478 -12.66 36.55 5.23
C LEU A 478 -14.05 37.17 4.99
N THR A 479 -14.35 38.31 5.60
CA THR A 479 -15.58 39.09 5.35
C THR A 479 -15.47 40.07 4.18
N MET A 480 -14.26 40.30 3.63
CA MET A 480 -13.98 41.42 2.73
C MET A 480 -13.93 41.06 1.23
N TRP A 481 -14.08 39.78 0.87
CA TRP A 481 -13.94 39.28 -0.52
C TRP A 481 -15.16 38.49 -1.05
N LEU A 482 -16.32 38.57 -0.39
CA LEU A 482 -17.59 38.16 -0.98
C LEU A 482 -18.15 39.30 -1.84
N PRO A 483 -18.41 39.10 -3.15
CA PRO A 483 -19.25 40.03 -3.91
C PRO A 483 -20.61 40.15 -3.23
N ARG A 484 -21.16 41.37 -3.12
CA ARG A 484 -22.48 41.62 -2.51
C ARG A 484 -23.62 41.07 -3.38
N ILE A 485 -23.81 39.75 -3.38
CA ILE A 485 -25.02 39.11 -3.88
C ILE A 485 -26.06 39.16 -2.77
N ALA A 486 -27.22 39.76 -3.06
CA ALA A 486 -28.28 39.97 -2.08
C ALA A 486 -29.00 38.66 -1.74
N LEU A 487 -28.59 38.00 -0.65
CA LEU A 487 -29.27 36.84 -0.08
C LEU A 487 -30.25 37.26 1.02
N HIS A 488 -31.41 36.60 1.04
CA HIS A 488 -32.53 36.90 1.94
C HIS A 488 -32.12 36.80 3.43
N PRO A 489 -32.55 37.74 4.32
CA PRO A 489 -32.00 37.89 5.68
C PRO A 489 -32.07 36.63 6.57
N GLN A 490 -33.00 35.71 6.32
CA GLN A 490 -33.09 34.44 7.06
C GLN A 490 -31.86 33.52 6.84
N MET A 491 -31.24 33.52 5.65
CA MET A 491 -30.03 32.71 5.40
C MET A 491 -28.83 33.20 6.21
N TRP A 492 -28.68 34.52 6.38
CA TRP A 492 -27.64 35.09 7.25
C TRP A 492 -27.78 34.65 8.71
N HIS A 493 -29.00 34.41 9.18
CA HIS A 493 -29.27 33.93 10.53
C HIS A 493 -28.82 32.48 10.76
N ILE A 494 -28.92 31.63 9.72
CA ILE A 494 -28.49 30.22 9.75
C ILE A 494 -26.95 30.14 9.70
N VAL A 495 -26.32 30.85 8.74
CA VAL A 495 -24.85 30.90 8.61
C VAL A 495 -24.18 31.40 9.91
N ARG A 496 -24.75 32.42 10.56
CA ARG A 496 -24.28 32.91 11.88
C ARG A 496 -24.51 31.92 13.03
N ARG A 497 -25.48 31.02 12.95
CA ARG A 497 -25.70 29.96 13.94
C ARG A 497 -24.66 28.84 13.80
N CYS A 498 -24.37 28.42 12.57
CA CYS A 498 -23.37 27.39 12.29
C CYS A 498 -21.95 27.83 12.68
N LEU A 499 -21.58 29.10 12.45
CA LEU A 499 -20.25 29.64 12.76
C LEU A 499 -19.98 29.94 14.25
N ARG A 500 -21.00 29.93 15.13
CA ARG A 500 -20.84 30.28 16.55
C ARG A 500 -20.60 29.10 17.50
N PHE A 501 -20.65 27.85 17.02
CA PHE A 501 -20.59 26.67 17.90
C PHE A 501 -19.17 26.14 18.22
N ARG A 502 -18.26 27.04 18.62
CA ARG A 502 -17.11 26.73 19.51
C ARG A 502 -16.32 27.99 19.86
N ILE A 503 -16.37 28.40 21.13
CA ILE A 503 -15.27 28.84 22.02
C ILE A 503 -15.93 29.16 23.36
N GLY A 504 -15.54 28.45 24.40
CA GLY A 504 -15.99 28.66 25.77
C GLY A 504 -14.87 28.21 26.70
N THR A 505 -14.14 29.16 27.27
CA THR A 505 -12.97 28.91 28.11
C THR A 505 -13.36 28.58 29.55
N SER A 506 -12.56 27.73 30.17
CA SER A 506 -12.68 27.16 31.51
C SER A 506 -12.89 28.17 32.66
N ARG A 507 -13.74 27.80 33.64
CA ARG A 507 -13.56 28.13 35.08
C ARG A 507 -14.18 27.03 35.97
N LEU A 508 -13.54 26.77 37.11
CA LEU A 508 -14.02 25.88 38.17
C LEU A 508 -15.24 26.46 38.89
N GLY A 509 -16.09 25.58 39.43
CA GLY A 509 -17.13 25.91 40.41
C GLY A 509 -17.75 24.63 41.00
N ILE A 510 -17.43 24.34 42.26
CA ILE A 510 -18.07 23.26 43.05
C ILE A 510 -19.37 23.80 43.61
N LEU A 511 -20.47 23.02 43.60
CA LEU A 511 -21.46 22.94 44.68
C LEU A 511 -22.50 21.80 44.47
N THR A 512 -23.27 21.55 45.53
CA THR A 512 -23.98 20.30 45.90
C THR A 512 -25.39 20.12 45.32
N PRO A 513 -25.99 18.90 45.41
CA PRO A 513 -27.27 18.60 44.78
C PRO A 513 -28.47 19.14 45.58
N GLY A 514 -29.43 19.74 44.86
CA GLY A 514 -30.71 20.17 45.43
C GLY A 514 -31.27 21.42 44.75
N ASP A 515 -31.89 21.25 43.58
CA ASP A 515 -33.19 21.85 43.26
C ASP A 515 -33.73 21.32 41.91
N GLN A 516 -35.04 21.06 41.85
CA GLN A 516 -35.71 20.52 40.66
C GLN A 516 -36.35 21.64 39.83
N VAL A 517 -36.26 21.55 38.50
CA VAL A 517 -37.26 22.15 37.60
C VAL A 517 -37.60 21.20 36.46
N VAL A 518 -38.81 20.61 36.56
CA VAL A 518 -39.72 20.17 35.49
C VAL A 518 -39.13 19.36 34.32
N GLY A 519 -39.49 18.07 34.28
CA GLY A 519 -39.39 17.28 33.06
C GLY A 519 -40.57 17.51 32.10
N GLN A 520 -40.28 17.47 30.80
CA GLN A 520 -41.20 16.97 29.79
C GLN A 520 -40.49 15.87 29.01
N GLY A 521 -40.98 14.65 29.12
CA GLY A 521 -40.68 13.63 28.13
C GLY A 521 -41.39 13.98 26.82
N VAL A 522 -40.74 13.73 25.70
CA VAL A 522 -41.37 13.73 24.37
C VAL A 522 -41.34 12.30 23.88
N GLU A 523 -42.52 11.76 23.58
CA GLU A 523 -42.72 10.36 23.17
C GLU A 523 -42.03 10.07 21.83
N LEU A 524 -41.31 8.94 21.75
CA LEU A 524 -40.91 8.33 20.48
C LEU A 524 -42.07 7.48 19.95
N ASP A 525 -43.08 8.12 19.35
CA ASP A 525 -44.21 7.38 18.72
C ASP A 525 -44.74 8.03 17.42
N SER A 526 -43.95 8.87 16.76
CA SER A 526 -44.38 9.64 15.56
C SER A 526 -43.49 9.49 14.31
N LEU A 527 -42.66 8.44 14.23
CA LEU A 527 -41.77 8.17 13.09
C LEU A 527 -41.94 6.80 12.41
N LEU A 528 -43.16 6.24 12.46
CA LEU A 528 -43.59 5.21 11.51
C LEU A 528 -43.93 5.88 10.16
N ILE A 529 -42.96 5.91 9.25
CA ILE A 529 -43.13 6.44 7.89
C ILE A 529 -43.96 5.44 7.07
N SER A 530 -45.23 5.76 6.83
CA SER A 530 -46.21 4.89 6.17
C SER A 530 -46.42 5.13 4.68
N ASP A 531 -45.86 6.20 4.10
CA ASP A 531 -45.85 6.44 2.64
C ASP A 531 -44.50 7.04 2.18
N PRO A 532 -43.81 6.45 1.18
CA PRO A 532 -42.53 6.96 0.68
C PRO A 532 -42.61 8.31 -0.05
N ARG A 533 -43.80 8.89 -0.25
CA ARG A 533 -43.99 10.16 -0.98
C ARG A 533 -43.80 11.42 -0.13
N ASP A 534 -43.84 11.36 1.20
CA ASP A 534 -43.73 12.56 2.04
C ASP A 534 -42.30 13.08 2.26
N ILE A 535 -41.27 12.30 1.90
CA ILE A 535 -39.87 12.76 1.85
C ILE A 535 -39.68 13.89 0.80
N VAL A 536 -40.59 14.01 -0.16
CA VAL A 536 -40.45 14.79 -1.40
C VAL A 536 -40.89 16.26 -1.27
N ARG A 537 -41.64 16.65 -0.23
CA ARG A 537 -42.37 17.94 -0.20
C ARG A 537 -41.63 19.17 0.35
N HIS A 538 -40.44 19.03 0.91
CA HIS A 538 -39.66 20.17 1.40
C HIS A 538 -38.23 20.18 0.83
N PRO A 539 -37.79 21.25 0.13
CA PRO A 539 -36.39 21.36 -0.33
C PRO A 539 -35.39 21.47 0.83
N LEU A 540 -35.87 21.86 2.01
CA LEU A 540 -35.12 21.81 3.27
C LEU A 540 -34.84 20.36 3.72
N SER A 541 -35.64 19.37 3.34
CA SER A 541 -35.43 17.96 3.70
C SER A 541 -34.16 17.39 3.05
N VAL A 542 -33.85 17.78 1.81
CA VAL A 542 -32.64 17.31 1.11
C VAL A 542 -31.38 17.99 1.65
N LEU A 543 -31.47 19.28 1.96
CA LEU A 543 -30.41 20.00 2.70
C LEU A 543 -30.23 19.44 4.12
N ALA A 544 -31.31 19.05 4.80
CA ALA A 544 -31.25 18.37 6.09
C ALA A 544 -30.66 16.95 5.96
N LEU A 545 -30.99 16.18 4.92
CA LEU A 545 -30.43 14.85 4.69
C LEU A 545 -28.92 14.95 4.41
N LEU A 546 -28.48 15.90 3.58
CA LEU A 546 -27.07 16.15 3.31
C LEU A 546 -26.34 16.70 4.57
N ALA A 547 -26.98 17.59 5.33
CA ALA A 547 -26.41 18.10 6.58
C ALA A 547 -26.33 17.02 7.67
N GLU A 548 -27.30 16.11 7.76
CA GLU A 548 -27.33 15.03 8.74
C GLU A 548 -26.40 13.88 8.33
N LEU A 549 -26.25 13.56 7.03
CA LEU A 549 -25.18 12.70 6.52
C LEU A 549 -23.79 13.27 6.85
N CYS A 550 -23.62 14.59 6.69
CA CYS A 550 -22.40 15.30 7.07
C CYS A 550 -22.20 15.30 8.60
N ARG A 551 -23.28 15.42 9.39
CA ARG A 551 -23.25 15.36 10.86
C ARG A 551 -22.88 13.97 11.37
N VAL A 552 -23.45 12.91 10.80
CA VAL A 552 -23.16 11.51 11.13
C VAL A 552 -21.68 11.20 10.83
N THR A 553 -21.15 11.64 9.68
CA THR A 553 -19.71 11.50 9.35
C THR A 553 -18.78 12.44 10.13
N LEU A 554 -19.27 13.55 10.69
CA LEU A 554 -18.51 14.41 11.60
C LEU A 554 -18.52 13.92 13.05
N GLN A 555 -19.57 13.21 13.47
CA GLN A 555 -19.69 12.62 14.81
C GLN A 555 -18.88 11.31 14.95
N SER A 556 -18.63 10.58 13.86
CA SER A 556 -17.77 9.39 13.83
C SER A 556 -16.26 9.70 13.87
N SER A 557 -15.84 10.69 14.65
CA SER A 557 -14.43 11.05 14.85
C SER A 557 -13.82 10.30 16.07
N PRO A 558 -12.61 9.72 15.99
CA PRO A 558 -12.07 8.85 17.06
C PRO A 558 -11.83 9.53 18.42
N ARG A 559 -11.97 10.86 18.53
CA ARG A 559 -11.59 11.62 19.73
C ARG A 559 -12.58 11.55 20.91
N ASN A 560 -13.82 11.11 20.69
CA ASN A 560 -14.82 11.01 21.76
C ASN A 560 -15.01 9.59 22.32
N TYR A 561 -14.51 8.54 21.65
CA TYR A 561 -14.67 7.16 22.11
C TYR A 561 -13.68 6.78 23.24
N ILE A 562 -12.59 7.53 23.40
CA ILE A 562 -11.47 7.23 24.31
C ILE A 562 -11.73 7.76 25.76
N LYS A 563 -12.87 8.40 26.04
CA LYS A 563 -13.09 9.10 27.33
C LYS A 563 -14.35 8.77 28.14
N SER A 564 -15.23 7.87 27.71
CA SER A 564 -16.44 7.54 28.47
C SER A 564 -16.45 6.16 29.16
N ASN A 565 -15.70 5.17 28.66
CA ASN A 565 -15.75 3.79 29.17
C ASN A 565 -14.40 3.35 29.75
N MET A 566 -14.07 3.87 30.95
CA MET A 566 -13.08 3.26 31.84
C MET A 566 -13.68 3.06 33.24
N SER A 567 -14.52 2.04 33.36
CA SER A 567 -14.69 1.27 34.60
C SER A 567 -14.85 -0.21 34.22
N PRO A 568 -14.35 -1.17 35.03
CA PRO A 568 -14.22 -2.56 34.60
C PRO A 568 -15.54 -3.31 34.77
N ALA A 569 -16.20 -3.61 33.65
CA ALA A 569 -17.33 -4.55 33.58
C ALA A 569 -16.95 -5.73 32.67
N ALA A 570 -17.20 -6.95 33.15
CA ALA A 570 -16.74 -8.18 32.51
C ALA A 570 -17.36 -8.39 31.12
N LEU A 571 -16.53 -8.83 30.17
CA LEU A 571 -16.99 -9.29 28.85
C LEU A 571 -17.45 -10.76 28.93
N PRO A 572 -18.55 -11.13 28.24
CA PRO A 572 -19.01 -12.51 28.17
C PRO A 572 -18.07 -13.36 27.31
N SER A 573 -17.88 -14.62 27.73
CA SER A 573 -17.03 -15.59 27.04
C SER A 573 -17.69 -16.10 25.77
N ASP A 574 -17.10 -15.80 24.61
CA ASP A 574 -17.44 -16.47 23.35
C ASP A 574 -16.20 -17.09 22.70
N SER A 575 -16.36 -18.31 22.19
CA SER A 575 -15.41 -19.40 22.48
C SER A 575 -14.52 -19.82 21.30
N ARG A 576 -14.06 -18.88 20.47
CA ARG A 576 -13.31 -19.20 19.22
C ARG A 576 -12.06 -18.37 18.90
N LEU A 577 -11.54 -17.59 19.86
CA LEU A 577 -10.21 -16.96 19.75
C LEU A 577 -9.40 -17.17 21.04
N SER A 578 -8.92 -18.40 21.22
CA SER A 578 -7.97 -18.75 22.29
C SER A 578 -6.92 -19.74 21.81
N GLN A 579 -6.16 -19.37 20.77
CA GLN A 579 -4.75 -19.72 20.75
C GLN A 579 -4.01 -18.59 21.46
N ALA A 580 -3.89 -18.72 22.79
CA ALA A 580 -2.84 -18.01 23.49
C ALA A 580 -1.50 -18.43 22.85
N GLN A 581 -0.63 -17.47 22.56
CA GLN A 581 0.79 -17.81 22.38
C GLN A 581 1.24 -18.43 23.71
N VAL A 582 1.35 -19.76 23.72
CA VAL A 582 1.99 -20.46 24.83
C VAL A 582 3.43 -20.01 24.81
N LYS A 583 3.85 -19.23 25.82
CA LYS A 583 5.26 -18.92 26.03
C LYS A 583 5.97 -20.27 26.13
N VAL A 584 6.74 -20.62 25.10
CA VAL A 584 7.43 -21.92 25.05
C VAL A 584 8.34 -21.96 26.26
N ARG A 585 8.03 -22.85 27.20
CA ARG A 585 8.86 -23.04 28.37
C ARG A 585 10.07 -23.84 27.93
N LEU A 586 11.19 -23.16 27.75
CA LEU A 586 12.44 -23.77 27.36
C LEU A 586 12.80 -24.88 28.38
N PRO A 587 13.30 -26.04 27.93
CA PRO A 587 13.83 -27.08 28.82
C PRO A 587 15.06 -26.54 29.57
N ALA A 588 15.37 -27.07 30.74
CA ALA A 588 16.66 -26.78 31.38
C ALA A 588 17.77 -27.51 30.62
N PHE A 589 19.02 -27.04 30.68
CA PHE A 589 20.15 -27.62 29.95
C PHE A 589 20.31 -29.14 30.19
N LYS A 590 20.17 -29.57 31.45
CA LYS A 590 20.19 -30.99 31.87
C LYS A 590 19.14 -31.89 31.22
N ASP A 591 18.08 -31.31 30.65
CA ASP A 591 16.99 -32.02 29.97
C ASP A 591 17.24 -32.13 28.45
N LEU A 592 18.40 -31.64 27.96
CA LEU A 592 18.87 -31.78 26.57
C LEU A 592 19.85 -32.95 26.42
N PRO A 593 19.82 -33.68 25.28
CA PRO A 593 18.93 -33.47 24.13
C PRO A 593 17.51 -34.02 24.37
N LEU A 594 16.51 -33.39 23.74
CA LEU A 594 15.09 -33.79 23.87
C LEU A 594 14.76 -35.18 23.32
N LYS A 595 15.61 -35.74 22.45
CA LYS A 595 15.47 -37.09 21.89
C LYS A 595 16.83 -37.82 21.95
N PRO A 596 16.89 -39.11 22.33
CA PRO A 596 18.16 -39.84 22.46
C PRO A 596 18.97 -39.97 21.16
N GLU A 597 18.33 -39.82 20.00
CA GLU A 597 18.98 -39.85 18.68
C GLU A 597 19.66 -38.53 18.26
N TYR A 598 19.55 -37.47 19.07
CA TYR A 598 20.19 -36.18 18.79
C TYR A 598 21.58 -36.06 19.43
N PRO A 599 22.49 -35.23 18.86
CA PRO A 599 23.82 -35.03 19.42
C PRO A 599 23.79 -34.51 20.87
N PRO A 600 24.88 -34.69 21.64
CA PRO A 600 24.96 -34.23 23.03
C PRO A 600 24.59 -32.74 23.20
N HIS A 601 23.74 -32.47 24.18
CA HIS A 601 23.23 -31.13 24.53
C HIS A 601 22.50 -30.38 23.40
N ALA A 602 22.08 -31.05 22.32
CA ALA A 602 21.39 -30.40 21.21
C ALA A 602 19.96 -29.96 21.57
N ALA A 603 19.64 -28.70 21.34
CA ALA A 603 18.33 -28.09 21.58
C ALA A 603 17.35 -28.25 20.41
N TRP A 604 17.51 -29.32 19.62
CA TRP A 604 16.71 -29.54 18.42
C TRP A 604 15.25 -29.83 18.77
N SER A 605 14.35 -29.47 17.87
CA SER A 605 12.88 -29.49 18.06
C SER A 605 12.31 -28.56 19.13
N VAL A 606 13.12 -27.81 19.92
CA VAL A 606 12.62 -26.88 20.96
C VAL A 606 11.67 -25.82 20.40
N TRP A 607 12.03 -25.23 19.25
CA TRP A 607 11.18 -24.29 18.50
C TRP A 607 10.44 -24.95 17.31
N GLY A 608 10.43 -26.30 17.27
CA GLY A 608 9.81 -27.12 16.23
C GLY A 608 10.82 -27.78 15.27
N ASP A 609 10.44 -28.94 14.69
CA ASP A 609 11.32 -29.76 13.84
C ASP A 609 11.76 -29.08 12.50
N LYS A 610 11.22 -27.89 12.19
CA LYS A 610 11.55 -27.11 10.97
C LYS A 610 12.10 -25.72 11.29
N ASP A 611 12.56 -25.51 12.53
CA ASP A 611 13.22 -24.27 12.89
C ASP A 611 14.57 -24.13 12.16
N GLU A 612 14.89 -22.88 11.82
CA GLU A 612 16.14 -22.45 11.18
C GLU A 612 16.66 -21.12 11.78
N LEU A 613 16.10 -20.68 12.92
CA LEU A 613 16.47 -19.45 13.62
C LEU A 613 17.21 -19.71 14.95
N GLY A 614 16.94 -20.84 15.61
CA GLY A 614 17.56 -21.21 16.89
C GLY A 614 17.17 -20.28 18.03
N THR A 615 18.15 -19.89 18.87
CA THR A 615 17.92 -19.00 20.02
C THR A 615 17.44 -17.59 19.64
N VAL A 616 17.54 -17.20 18.37
CA VAL A 616 16.96 -15.95 17.86
C VAL A 616 15.43 -15.95 18.03
N ASN A 617 14.77 -17.11 18.12
CA ASN A 617 13.35 -17.23 18.48
C ASN A 617 13.01 -16.69 19.90
N ASN A 618 14.00 -16.51 20.78
CA ASN A 618 13.79 -15.87 22.09
C ASN A 618 13.65 -14.33 21.97
N ILE A 619 13.96 -13.75 20.80
CA ILE A 619 13.64 -12.36 20.47
C ILE A 619 12.16 -12.29 20.04
N THR A 620 11.31 -11.75 20.91
CA THR A 620 9.87 -11.57 20.65
C THR A 620 9.53 -10.08 20.52
N PRO A 621 8.35 -9.72 19.96
CA PRO A 621 7.88 -8.33 19.95
C PRO A 621 7.87 -7.68 21.34
N GLU A 622 7.60 -8.46 22.39
CA GLU A 622 7.61 -8.04 23.79
C GLU A 622 9.04 -7.75 24.28
N THR A 623 10.02 -8.62 23.97
CA THR A 623 11.43 -8.39 24.39
C THR A 623 12.04 -7.22 23.62
N ILE A 624 11.75 -7.04 22.33
CA ILE A 624 12.12 -5.84 21.55
C ILE A 624 11.50 -4.57 22.18
N THR A 625 10.21 -4.62 22.52
CA THR A 625 9.52 -3.47 23.14
C THR A 625 10.07 -3.17 24.54
N ALA A 626 10.45 -4.19 25.31
CA ALA A 626 11.13 -4.02 26.59
C ALA A 626 12.52 -3.39 26.40
N ALA A 627 13.31 -3.91 25.45
CA ALA A 627 14.64 -3.41 25.12
C ALA A 627 14.63 -1.95 24.68
N SER A 628 13.60 -1.50 23.95
CA SER A 628 13.45 -0.09 23.54
C SER A 628 13.51 0.90 24.71
N LYS A 629 13.18 0.45 25.93
CA LYS A 629 13.22 1.26 27.15
C LYS A 629 14.65 1.47 27.66
N GLU A 630 15.64 0.72 27.20
CA GLU A 630 17.05 0.90 27.58
C GLU A 630 17.67 2.14 26.91
N VAL A 631 17.09 2.65 25.82
CA VAL A 631 17.50 3.92 25.21
C VAL A 631 17.15 5.08 26.15
N LYS A 632 18.15 5.61 26.87
CA LYS A 632 18.03 6.75 27.81
C LYS A 632 18.89 7.93 27.41
N LEU A 633 20.11 7.68 26.94
CA LEU A 633 21.11 8.70 26.63
C LEU A 633 20.99 9.16 25.17
N GLY A 634 20.48 8.29 24.28
CA GLY A 634 20.41 8.56 22.84
C GLY A 634 21.78 8.50 22.16
N LEU A 635 22.77 7.90 22.82
CA LEU A 635 24.12 7.71 22.30
C LEU A 635 24.14 6.46 21.43
N SER A 636 24.57 6.62 20.17
CA SER A 636 24.71 5.54 19.20
C SER A 636 26.18 5.18 19.04
N VAL A 637 26.52 3.92 19.32
CA VAL A 637 27.87 3.36 19.24
C VAL A 637 27.86 2.25 18.19
N PRO A 638 28.51 2.42 17.02
CA PRO A 638 28.70 1.33 16.07
C PRO A 638 29.72 0.33 16.63
N LEU A 639 29.44 -0.96 16.49
CA LEU A 639 30.26 -2.06 17.04
C LEU A 639 31.03 -2.83 15.96
N ASN A 640 31.11 -2.27 14.76
CA ASN A 640 31.77 -2.87 13.62
C ASN A 640 33.19 -2.31 13.54
N TRP A 641 34.18 -3.19 13.54
CA TRP A 641 35.51 -2.87 13.07
C TRP A 641 35.47 -2.53 11.57
N SER A 642 36.47 -1.80 11.10
CA SER A 642 36.50 -1.36 9.70
C SER A 642 36.83 -2.54 8.79
N MET A 643 36.16 -2.66 7.65
CA MET A 643 36.28 -3.81 6.73
C MET A 643 37.69 -4.01 6.15
N ASP A 644 38.56 -2.99 6.19
CA ASP A 644 39.98 -3.06 5.83
C ASP A 644 40.88 -3.50 7.01
N GLN A 645 40.31 -3.77 8.18
CA GLN A 645 41.01 -4.17 9.40
C GLN A 645 40.55 -5.56 9.89
N PRO A 646 41.49 -6.42 10.32
CA PRO A 646 42.94 -6.24 10.24
C PRO A 646 43.42 -6.32 8.78
N LYS A 647 44.33 -5.42 8.38
CA LYS A 647 44.90 -5.32 7.01
C LYS A 647 45.42 -6.65 6.47
N TYR A 648 45.93 -7.50 7.36
CA TYR A 648 46.24 -8.90 7.09
C TYR A 648 45.21 -9.73 7.86
N SER A 649 44.20 -10.25 7.15
CA SER A 649 43.15 -11.06 7.76
C SER A 649 43.72 -12.33 8.39
N PHE A 650 43.24 -12.67 9.58
CA PHE A 650 43.62 -13.90 10.28
C PHE A 650 43.29 -15.15 9.45
N TYR A 651 43.97 -16.26 9.76
CA TYR A 651 43.78 -17.55 9.10
C TYR A 651 43.95 -17.52 7.56
N ASN A 652 44.78 -16.60 7.04
CA ASN A 652 45.06 -16.43 5.61
C ASN A 652 43.81 -16.21 4.72
N ARG A 653 42.75 -15.62 5.30
CA ARG A 653 41.50 -15.27 4.60
C ARG A 653 41.71 -14.13 3.59
N GLN A 654 40.84 -14.04 2.59
CA GLN A 654 40.86 -12.94 1.61
C GLN A 654 40.31 -11.64 2.24
N GLY A 655 41.20 -10.66 2.45
CA GLY A 655 40.83 -9.31 2.88
C GLY A 655 40.10 -8.48 1.83
N LEU A 656 39.73 -7.25 2.21
CA LEU A 656 38.96 -6.32 1.39
C LEU A 656 39.70 -5.87 0.12
N GLN A 657 39.03 -5.99 -1.02
CA GLN A 657 39.45 -5.44 -2.32
C GLN A 657 38.34 -4.54 -2.87
N GLN A 658 38.58 -3.23 -2.90
CA GLN A 658 37.65 -2.24 -3.46
C GLN A 658 38.17 -1.73 -4.81
N LYS A 659 37.34 -1.81 -5.85
CA LYS A 659 37.65 -1.35 -7.20
C LYS A 659 36.69 -0.22 -7.60
N TYR A 660 37.19 1.01 -7.64
CA TYR A 660 36.45 2.17 -8.12
C TYR A 660 36.25 2.13 -9.66
N ILE A 661 35.06 2.55 -10.10
CA ILE A 661 34.64 2.61 -11.50
C ILE A 661 34.07 4.01 -11.79
N ALA A 662 34.90 4.90 -12.34
CA ALA A 662 34.46 6.20 -12.82
C ALA A 662 33.61 6.07 -14.09
N LYS A 663 32.39 6.61 -14.09
CA LYS A 663 31.45 6.59 -15.22
C LYS A 663 31.57 7.84 -16.11
N THR A 664 32.79 8.10 -16.59
CA THR A 664 33.07 9.22 -17.49
C THR A 664 32.21 9.15 -18.77
N PRO A 665 31.79 10.29 -19.35
CA PRO A 665 32.12 11.67 -19.00
C PRO A 665 31.29 12.25 -17.84
N ARG A 666 30.42 11.46 -17.17
CA ARG A 666 29.70 11.94 -15.99
C ARG A 666 30.63 11.88 -14.76
N ILE A 667 30.48 12.85 -13.85
CA ILE A 667 31.19 12.85 -12.56
C ILE A 667 30.42 11.95 -11.58
N ILE A 668 30.55 10.64 -11.80
CA ILE A 668 29.89 9.58 -11.03
C ILE A 668 30.92 8.46 -10.84
N ASN A 669 31.04 7.95 -9.62
CA ASN A 669 31.83 6.77 -9.30
C ASN A 669 30.88 5.68 -8.79
N ASP A 670 30.96 4.50 -9.39
CA ASP A 670 30.52 3.25 -8.76
C ASP A 670 31.77 2.57 -8.15
N ASP A 671 31.58 1.51 -7.39
CA ASP A 671 32.64 0.61 -6.96
C ASP A 671 32.17 -0.86 -6.95
N ILE A 672 33.14 -1.77 -6.94
CA ILE A 672 32.93 -3.21 -6.71
C ILE A 672 33.79 -3.62 -5.51
N ILE A 673 33.19 -4.31 -4.56
CA ILE A 673 33.84 -4.75 -3.33
C ILE A 673 33.89 -6.29 -3.33
N HIS A 674 35.09 -6.86 -3.17
CA HIS A 674 35.32 -8.30 -3.00
C HIS A 674 36.01 -8.52 -1.66
N PHE A 675 35.44 -9.37 -0.80
CA PHE A 675 35.98 -9.68 0.52
C PHE A 675 35.47 -11.05 0.98
N ASN A 676 36.21 -11.70 1.88
CA ASN A 676 35.68 -12.82 2.65
C ASN A 676 34.80 -12.27 3.78
N THR A 677 33.59 -12.79 3.98
CA THR A 677 32.63 -12.35 5.00
C THR A 677 33.10 -12.49 6.46
N GLN A 678 34.29 -13.04 6.67
CA GLN A 678 34.97 -13.29 7.94
C GLN A 678 36.32 -12.52 8.05
N CYS A 679 36.55 -11.50 7.20
CA CYS A 679 37.82 -10.76 7.12
C CYS A 679 38.00 -9.65 8.17
N SER A 680 36.89 -9.21 8.75
CA SER A 680 36.68 -8.20 9.80
C SER A 680 35.38 -8.56 10.54
N SER A 681 34.98 -7.81 11.58
CA SER A 681 33.85 -8.11 12.48
C SER A 681 32.71 -8.85 11.80
N GLN A 682 32.26 -9.94 12.41
CA GLN A 682 31.35 -10.87 11.77
C GLN A 682 30.36 -11.48 12.78
N TRP A 683 29.16 -11.82 12.32
CA TRP A 683 28.44 -12.95 12.90
C TRP A 683 29.04 -14.25 12.37
N TYR A 684 29.06 -15.26 13.24
CA TYR A 684 29.86 -16.50 13.23
C TYR A 684 31.37 -16.30 13.57
N CYS A 685 32.10 -17.35 13.98
CA CYS A 685 33.55 -17.69 13.86
C CYS A 685 33.83 -18.83 14.90
N ALA A 686 34.96 -19.55 15.04
CA ALA A 686 36.29 -19.63 14.40
C ALA A 686 36.75 -21.10 14.09
N PRO A 687 37.85 -21.34 13.31
CA PRO A 687 38.31 -22.70 12.95
C PRO A 687 39.48 -23.22 13.81
N LEU A 688 39.48 -24.52 14.17
CA LEU A 688 40.69 -25.23 14.61
C LEU A 688 41.13 -26.35 13.65
N ILE A 689 42.36 -26.15 13.19
CA ILE A 689 43.23 -26.89 12.29
C ILE A 689 43.15 -28.44 12.38
N ASN A 690 43.11 -29.08 11.20
CA ASN A 690 44.02 -30.20 10.92
C ASN A 690 44.59 -30.06 9.49
N GLU A 691 45.92 -30.00 9.38
CA GLU A 691 46.64 -29.81 8.11
C GLU A 691 46.64 -31.08 7.24
N LEU A 692 45.60 -31.33 6.41
CA LEU A 692 45.71 -32.37 5.38
C LEU A 692 44.74 -32.31 4.18
N GLN A 693 44.28 -31.12 3.74
CA GLN A 693 43.71 -30.96 2.38
C GLN A 693 43.71 -29.52 1.84
N LEU A 694 44.89 -29.02 1.47
CA LEU A 694 44.96 -27.93 0.48
C LEU A 694 44.54 -28.48 -0.89
N ASN A 695 43.39 -28.03 -1.40
CA ASN A 695 42.98 -27.92 -2.83
C ASN A 695 41.48 -28.22 -3.06
N GLN A 696 40.55 -27.47 -2.46
CA GLN A 696 39.22 -27.26 -3.04
C GLN A 696 38.53 -26.00 -2.49
N ALA A 697 37.69 -25.40 -3.32
CA ALA A 697 36.94 -24.19 -3.00
C ALA A 697 35.63 -24.50 -2.25
N ASN A 698 34.98 -23.44 -1.74
CA ASN A 698 33.66 -23.40 -1.07
C ASN A 698 33.69 -23.61 0.46
N VAL A 699 34.02 -22.56 1.21
CA VAL A 699 33.67 -22.42 2.64
C VAL A 699 32.26 -21.79 2.72
N ARG A 700 31.36 -22.34 3.56
CA ARG A 700 29.94 -21.96 3.61
C ARG A 700 29.40 -21.84 5.05
N ASP A 701 29.36 -20.60 5.52
CA ASP A 701 28.94 -20.09 6.85
C ASP A 701 27.50 -20.35 7.30
N SER A 702 27.04 -19.66 8.36
CA SER A 702 25.69 -19.61 9.01
C SER A 702 25.46 -20.69 10.09
N LEU A 703 24.22 -21.13 10.39
CA LEU A 703 23.99 -22.35 11.20
C LEU A 703 24.58 -23.62 10.51
N ARG A 704 25.09 -23.45 9.29
CA ARG A 704 25.88 -24.40 8.50
C ARG A 704 27.41 -24.29 8.74
N HIS A 705 27.87 -23.51 9.73
CA HIS A 705 29.31 -23.31 9.92
C HIS A 705 30.04 -24.49 10.55
N PHE A 706 29.79 -24.76 11.84
CA PHE A 706 30.49 -25.78 12.61
C PHE A 706 29.49 -26.80 13.08
N GLY A 707 29.48 -27.94 12.41
CA GLY A 707 28.71 -29.10 12.81
C GLY A 707 29.35 -29.82 14.00
N TYR A 708 28.59 -30.74 14.58
CA TYR A 708 29.16 -31.80 15.40
C TYR A 708 30.12 -32.63 14.53
N GLN A 709 31.36 -32.83 15.00
CA GLN A 709 32.42 -33.43 14.19
C GLN A 709 32.26 -34.95 14.05
N ASP A 710 31.80 -35.63 15.10
CA ASP A 710 31.60 -37.08 15.12
C ASP A 710 30.34 -37.48 14.32
N GLU A 711 29.21 -36.82 14.57
CA GLU A 711 27.94 -37.08 13.90
C GLU A 711 27.84 -36.45 12.51
N LYS A 712 28.72 -35.50 12.18
CA LYS A 712 28.82 -34.79 10.88
C LYS A 712 27.54 -34.07 10.45
N VAL A 713 26.90 -33.43 11.41
CA VAL A 713 25.62 -32.73 11.27
C VAL A 713 25.68 -31.30 11.82
N PHE A 714 25.03 -30.40 11.11
CA PHE A 714 24.74 -29.03 11.52
C PHE A 714 23.39 -28.95 12.27
N TYR A 715 23.00 -27.75 12.67
CA TYR A 715 21.72 -27.49 13.34
C TYR A 715 20.53 -28.21 12.66
N ASN A 716 19.72 -28.85 13.50
CA ASN A 716 18.51 -29.59 13.12
C ASN A 716 18.75 -30.73 12.10
N GLY A 717 19.89 -31.41 12.20
CA GLY A 717 20.20 -32.67 11.48
C GLY A 717 20.71 -32.52 10.04
N LEU A 718 21.01 -31.30 9.60
CA LEU A 718 21.46 -30.99 8.24
C LEU A 718 22.88 -31.53 7.99
N LYS A 719 23.10 -32.24 6.87
CA LYS A 719 24.40 -32.88 6.53
C LYS A 719 25.20 -32.11 5.47
N GLN A 720 26.53 -32.15 5.62
CA GLN A 720 27.46 -31.50 4.68
C GLN A 720 27.33 -32.01 3.24
N ASP A 721 27.23 -33.33 3.04
CA ASP A 721 27.12 -33.90 1.68
C ASP A 721 25.88 -33.37 0.97
N THR A 722 24.74 -33.30 1.67
CA THR A 722 23.47 -32.79 1.14
C THR A 722 23.60 -31.34 0.67
N LEU A 723 24.32 -30.49 1.41
CA LEU A 723 24.62 -29.12 1.00
C LEU A 723 25.50 -29.05 -0.25
N LEU A 724 26.49 -29.93 -0.37
CA LEU A 724 27.40 -29.93 -1.51
C LEU A 724 26.72 -30.44 -2.78
N THR A 725 25.82 -31.43 -2.67
CA THR A 725 25.09 -32.02 -3.81
C THR A 725 23.87 -31.21 -4.25
N ASP A 726 23.08 -30.67 -3.31
CA ASP A 726 21.83 -29.97 -3.62
C ASP A 726 21.94 -28.45 -3.40
N ARG A 727 22.14 -27.72 -4.50
CA ARG A 727 22.18 -26.25 -4.51
C ARG A 727 20.80 -25.59 -4.57
N SER A 728 19.71 -26.35 -4.45
CA SER A 728 18.36 -25.80 -4.26
C SER A 728 17.98 -25.71 -2.78
N LEU A 729 18.77 -26.31 -1.89
CA LEU A 729 18.50 -26.34 -0.45
C LEU A 729 18.91 -25.03 0.23
N ILE A 730 18.00 -24.06 0.25
CA ILE A 730 18.14 -22.76 0.92
C ILE A 730 17.53 -22.86 2.34
N THR A 731 18.31 -23.36 3.31
CA THR A 731 17.92 -23.53 4.72
C THR A 731 19.04 -23.02 5.65
N ASN A 732 18.80 -22.82 6.95
CA ASN A 732 19.83 -22.53 7.99
C ASN A 732 20.75 -21.32 7.73
N GLY A 733 20.49 -20.52 6.68
CA GLY A 733 21.40 -19.49 6.16
C GLY A 733 21.24 -18.12 6.85
N ILE A 734 22.25 -17.25 6.72
CA ILE A 734 22.26 -15.90 7.32
C ILE A 734 21.04 -15.05 6.90
N HIS A 735 20.50 -15.30 5.70
CA HIS A 735 19.27 -14.68 5.21
C HIS A 735 18.06 -14.89 6.12
N ASN A 736 18.01 -15.96 6.93
CA ASN A 736 16.95 -16.16 7.92
C ASN A 736 17.04 -15.13 9.05
N TRP A 737 18.22 -14.92 9.63
CA TRP A 737 18.45 -13.85 10.60
C TRP A 737 18.32 -12.46 9.95
N ALA A 738 18.67 -12.31 8.67
CA ALA A 738 18.49 -11.05 7.94
C ALA A 738 17.01 -10.71 7.62
N LYS A 739 16.07 -11.66 7.68
CA LYS A 739 14.61 -11.42 7.51
C LYS A 739 13.98 -10.70 8.70
N THR A 740 14.57 -10.80 9.89
CA THR A 740 14.08 -10.17 11.15
C THR A 740 15.06 -9.14 11.70
N GLY A 741 16.35 -9.28 11.38
CA GLY A 741 17.44 -8.66 12.12
C GLY A 741 17.68 -9.36 13.45
N ILE A 742 18.81 -9.02 14.09
CA ILE A 742 19.08 -9.37 15.49
C ILE A 742 18.90 -8.07 16.27
N VAL A 743 17.70 -7.89 16.84
CA VAL A 743 17.28 -6.65 17.50
C VAL A 743 16.73 -6.99 18.87
N GLY A 744 17.31 -6.46 19.94
CA GLY A 744 16.96 -6.85 21.29
C GLY A 744 17.66 -6.00 22.34
N ARG A 745 17.76 -6.54 23.56
CA ARG A 745 18.55 -5.90 24.61
C ARG A 745 19.96 -6.47 24.59
N GLY A 746 20.95 -5.62 24.41
CA GLY A 746 22.36 -5.98 24.56
C GLY A 746 22.81 -5.79 26.00
N VAL A 747 23.70 -6.68 26.45
CA VAL A 747 24.39 -6.61 27.73
C VAL A 747 25.89 -6.75 27.48
N LEU A 748 26.71 -5.84 28.01
CA LEU A 748 28.16 -5.95 28.00
C LEU A 748 28.67 -6.51 29.34
N LEU A 749 29.60 -7.46 29.30
CA LEU A 749 30.47 -7.81 30.43
C LEU A 749 31.92 -7.43 30.08
N ASP A 750 32.54 -6.52 30.84
CA ASP A 750 33.90 -6.04 30.54
C ASP A 750 34.97 -6.77 31.37
N PHE A 751 35.40 -7.94 30.87
CA PHE A 751 36.46 -8.72 31.51
C PHE A 751 37.81 -7.99 31.51
N TYR A 752 38.15 -7.25 30.45
CA TYR A 752 39.43 -6.54 30.39
C TYR A 752 39.54 -5.44 31.45
N ALA A 753 38.48 -4.63 31.63
CA ALA A 753 38.45 -3.62 32.70
C ALA A 753 38.33 -4.26 34.10
N TYR A 754 37.67 -5.42 34.23
CA TYR A 754 37.65 -6.19 35.48
C TYR A 754 39.05 -6.71 35.86
N ALA A 755 39.77 -7.34 34.93
CA ALA A 755 41.12 -7.85 35.15
C ALA A 755 42.08 -6.74 35.61
N GLN A 756 41.97 -5.54 35.03
CA GLN A 756 42.74 -4.37 35.46
C GLN A 756 42.37 -3.91 36.88
N ARG A 757 41.07 -3.82 37.22
CA ARG A 757 40.60 -3.43 38.57
C ARG A 757 41.07 -4.39 39.66
N HIS A 758 41.07 -5.70 39.38
CA HIS A 758 41.41 -6.76 40.33
C HIS A 758 42.87 -7.22 40.27
N ASN A 759 43.71 -6.54 39.47
CA ASN A 759 45.13 -6.86 39.27
C ASN A 759 45.39 -8.32 38.81
N ILE A 760 44.51 -8.85 37.95
CA ILE A 760 44.67 -10.16 37.32
C ILE A 760 45.69 -10.01 36.19
N GLU A 761 46.77 -10.81 36.23
CA GLU A 761 47.73 -10.88 35.12
C GLU A 761 47.05 -11.54 33.92
N TYR A 762 46.74 -10.73 32.91
CA TYR A 762 45.94 -11.13 31.76
C TYR A 762 46.49 -10.57 30.45
N ASP A 763 46.66 -11.46 29.48
CA ASP A 763 47.09 -11.14 28.12
C ASP A 763 46.06 -11.67 27.11
N PRO A 764 45.35 -10.81 26.37
CA PRO A 764 44.43 -11.20 25.30
C PRO A 764 45.02 -12.11 24.21
N TYR A 765 46.36 -12.12 24.04
CA TYR A 765 47.08 -12.98 23.08
C TYR A 765 47.64 -14.27 23.72
N SER A 766 47.29 -14.56 24.96
CA SER A 766 47.66 -15.82 25.66
C SER A 766 46.50 -16.81 25.68
N GLN A 767 46.78 -18.08 25.99
CA GLN A 767 45.76 -19.13 26.18
C GLN A 767 45.05 -18.97 27.55
N TYR A 768 44.50 -17.79 27.83
CA TYR A 768 43.76 -17.53 29.07
C TYR A 768 42.28 -17.88 28.89
N GLY A 769 41.83 -18.94 29.57
CA GLY A 769 40.42 -19.29 29.65
C GLY A 769 39.73 -18.58 30.81
N ILE A 770 38.80 -17.68 30.48
CA ILE A 770 37.98 -16.97 31.48
C ILE A 770 36.97 -17.95 32.08
N THR A 771 36.91 -18.01 33.41
CA THR A 771 36.04 -18.95 34.14
C THR A 771 34.63 -18.39 34.33
N LEU A 772 33.66 -19.29 34.52
CA LEU A 772 32.28 -18.90 34.81
C LEU A 772 32.15 -18.10 36.12
N GLU A 773 32.99 -18.39 37.12
CA GLU A 773 33.04 -17.62 38.37
C GLU A 773 33.44 -16.16 38.13
N GLN A 774 34.40 -15.90 37.24
CA GLN A 774 34.81 -14.54 36.87
C GLN A 774 33.68 -13.80 36.12
N LEU A 775 32.98 -14.47 35.20
CA LEU A 775 31.83 -13.86 34.49
C LEU A 775 30.69 -13.51 35.46
N LYS A 776 30.38 -14.40 36.43
CA LYS A 776 29.40 -14.14 37.49
C LYS A 776 29.85 -13.02 38.45
N ALA A 777 31.14 -12.90 38.72
CA ALA A 777 31.69 -11.81 39.53
C ALA A 777 31.56 -10.45 38.81
N ILE A 778 31.83 -10.39 37.51
CA ILE A 778 31.63 -9.19 36.67
C ILE A 778 30.15 -8.81 36.65
N GLN A 779 29.26 -9.75 36.39
CA GLN A 779 27.80 -9.54 36.43
C GLN A 779 27.35 -8.91 37.76
N ALA A 780 27.88 -9.39 38.89
CA ALA A 780 27.55 -8.88 40.22
C ALA A 780 28.14 -7.48 40.49
N GLU A 781 29.35 -7.18 40.01
CA GLU A 781 30.00 -5.86 40.17
C GLU A 781 29.36 -4.79 39.27
N GLU A 782 28.97 -5.14 38.05
CA GLU A 782 28.29 -4.26 37.09
C GLU A 782 26.77 -4.14 37.36
N GLY A 783 26.24 -4.94 38.29
CA GLY A 783 24.85 -4.89 38.74
C GLY A 783 23.84 -5.35 37.68
N VAL A 784 24.22 -6.30 36.80
CA VAL A 784 23.41 -6.68 35.65
C VAL A 784 22.54 -7.92 35.92
N GLU A 785 21.23 -7.75 35.80
CA GLU A 785 20.25 -8.83 35.74
C GLU A 785 19.99 -9.19 34.26
N PHE A 786 20.25 -10.45 33.86
CA PHE A 786 19.90 -10.96 32.53
C PHE A 786 18.39 -11.22 32.40
N LYS A 787 17.90 -11.17 31.16
CA LYS A 787 16.48 -11.36 30.81
C LYS A 787 16.35 -12.27 29.59
N ASP A 788 15.20 -12.95 29.49
CA ASP A 788 14.83 -13.75 28.33
C ASP A 788 15.07 -12.97 27.02
N GLY A 789 15.91 -13.51 26.14
CA GLY A 789 16.23 -12.91 24.84
C GLY A 789 17.28 -11.78 24.87
N ASP A 790 18.02 -11.61 25.96
CA ASP A 790 19.21 -10.75 25.99
C ASP A 790 20.28 -11.25 25.00
N ILE A 791 21.07 -10.31 24.47
CA ILE A 791 22.23 -10.54 23.62
C ILE A 791 23.47 -10.23 24.46
N LEU A 792 24.32 -11.23 24.67
CA LEU A 792 25.50 -11.09 25.54
C LEU A 792 26.72 -10.67 24.72
N LEU A 793 27.38 -9.60 25.12
CA LEU A 793 28.63 -9.10 24.56
C LEU A 793 29.73 -9.19 25.63
N ILE A 794 30.87 -9.79 25.32
CA ILE A 794 32.01 -9.92 26.24
C ILE A 794 33.22 -9.20 25.66
N ARG A 795 33.82 -8.30 26.45
CA ARG A 795 35.07 -7.63 26.09
C ARG A 795 36.27 -8.34 26.72
N PHE A 796 36.98 -9.08 25.86
CA PHE A 796 38.26 -9.73 26.12
C PHE A 796 39.45 -8.76 25.98
N GLY A 797 39.29 -7.60 25.33
CA GLY A 797 40.35 -6.60 25.17
C GLY A 797 41.37 -6.94 24.08
N VAL A 798 41.04 -7.90 23.19
CA VAL A 798 41.87 -8.27 22.04
C VAL A 798 41.93 -7.11 21.06
N HIS A 799 40.83 -6.37 20.86
CA HIS A 799 40.80 -5.22 19.95
C HIS A 799 41.69 -4.07 20.45
N TYR A 800 41.61 -3.72 21.74
CA TYR A 800 42.51 -2.76 22.40
C TYR A 800 43.99 -3.11 22.20
N ARG A 801 44.37 -4.35 22.52
CA ARG A 801 45.74 -4.83 22.42
C ARG A 801 46.20 -4.92 20.96
N HIS A 802 45.33 -5.35 20.05
CA HIS A 802 45.60 -5.38 18.63
C HIS A 802 45.88 -3.97 18.12
N ILE A 803 45.03 -2.97 18.39
CA ILE A 803 45.28 -1.57 18.01
C ILE A 803 46.63 -1.06 18.55
N ALA A 804 46.94 -1.30 19.83
CA ALA A 804 48.18 -0.87 20.46
C ALA A 804 49.43 -1.49 19.80
N VAL A 805 49.45 -2.82 19.63
CA VAL A 805 50.57 -3.55 19.01
C VAL A 805 50.67 -3.25 17.51
N TYR A 806 49.54 -3.22 16.81
CA TYR A 806 49.47 -3.02 15.37
C TYR A 806 49.87 -1.60 14.96
N ASN A 807 49.44 -0.55 15.66
CA ASN A 807 49.87 0.81 15.34
C ASN A 807 51.36 1.05 15.62
N ALA A 808 51.95 0.33 16.58
CA ALA A 808 53.38 0.38 16.89
C ALA A 808 54.28 -0.52 16.01
N SER A 809 53.71 -1.45 15.23
CA SER A 809 54.47 -2.48 14.49
C SER A 809 54.79 -2.13 13.03
N SER A 810 55.95 -2.61 12.55
CA SER A 810 56.35 -2.58 11.13
C SER A 810 55.45 -3.47 10.25
N ASP A 811 55.43 -3.22 8.93
CA ASP A 811 54.56 -3.97 8.00
C ASP A 811 54.92 -5.47 7.93
N ASP A 812 56.20 -5.82 8.11
CA ASP A 812 56.63 -7.22 8.20
C ASP A 812 56.18 -7.87 9.51
N ARG A 813 56.28 -7.17 10.65
CA ARG A 813 55.79 -7.69 11.93
C ARG A 813 54.28 -7.88 11.94
N LYS A 814 53.53 -7.04 11.21
CA LYS A 814 52.09 -7.22 10.94
C LYS A 814 51.79 -8.49 10.14
N ARG A 815 52.62 -8.82 9.16
CA ARG A 815 52.51 -10.09 8.39
C ARG A 815 52.90 -11.31 9.22
N GLU A 816 53.85 -11.17 10.16
CA GLU A 816 54.18 -12.24 11.10
C GLU A 816 53.01 -12.52 12.06
N ILE A 817 52.45 -11.48 12.68
CA ILE A 817 51.31 -11.62 13.62
C ILE A 817 50.12 -12.33 12.96
N ALA A 818 49.84 -12.04 11.68
CA ALA A 818 48.78 -12.70 10.91
C ALA A 818 49.11 -14.13 10.43
N LYS A 819 50.31 -14.65 10.69
CA LYS A 819 50.79 -15.98 10.26
C LYS A 819 51.22 -16.91 11.39
N LEU A 820 51.43 -16.39 12.60
CA LEU A 820 51.77 -17.22 13.76
C LEU A 820 50.58 -18.15 14.10
N PRO A 821 50.82 -19.36 14.63
CA PRO A 821 49.76 -20.15 15.25
C PRO A 821 49.18 -19.31 16.38
N HIS A 822 47.91 -18.95 16.26
CA HIS A 822 47.31 -17.94 17.13
C HIS A 822 46.93 -18.55 18.48
N THR A 823 47.42 -17.95 19.56
CA THR A 823 46.88 -18.13 20.91
C THR A 823 45.96 -16.96 21.23
N TRP A 824 44.72 -17.23 21.63
CA TRP A 824 43.74 -16.21 21.96
C TRP A 824 43.09 -16.48 23.31
N ALA A 825 42.92 -15.42 24.09
CA ALA A 825 42.08 -15.46 25.27
C ALA A 825 40.60 -15.53 24.86
N GLY A 826 39.81 -16.22 25.65
CA GLY A 826 38.38 -16.44 25.40
C GLY A 826 37.73 -17.08 26.62
N ILE A 827 36.49 -17.54 26.49
CA ILE A 827 35.86 -18.31 27.57
C ILE A 827 36.54 -19.68 27.69
N GLY A 828 36.78 -20.13 28.92
CA GLY A 828 37.29 -21.47 29.21
C GLY A 828 36.22 -22.54 28.97
N GLN A 829 36.58 -23.61 28.26
CA GLN A 829 35.66 -24.69 27.93
C GLN A 829 35.20 -25.45 29.17
N SER A 830 33.88 -25.51 29.38
CA SER A 830 33.26 -26.30 30.45
C SER A 830 31.76 -26.50 30.19
N GLU A 831 31.20 -27.59 30.71
CA GLU A 831 29.76 -27.88 30.64
C GLU A 831 28.95 -26.84 31.42
N GLU A 832 29.46 -26.35 32.56
CA GLU A 832 28.83 -25.29 33.37
C GLU A 832 28.62 -23.98 32.59
N VAL A 833 29.53 -23.65 31.64
CA VAL A 833 29.38 -22.49 30.75
C VAL A 833 28.27 -22.71 29.73
N LEU A 834 28.13 -23.93 29.19
CA LEU A 834 27.05 -24.28 28.27
C LEU A 834 25.69 -24.26 28.98
N GLU A 835 25.61 -24.81 30.20
CA GLU A 835 24.44 -24.72 31.08
C GLU A 835 24.07 -23.25 31.35
N TRP A 836 25.04 -22.43 31.75
CA TRP A 836 24.81 -21.02 32.03
C TRP A 836 24.36 -20.22 30.79
N ILE A 837 24.91 -20.49 29.61
CA ILE A 837 24.47 -19.85 28.36
C ILE A 837 23.02 -20.21 28.05
N TRP A 838 22.66 -21.50 28.18
CA TRP A 838 21.34 -22.00 27.84
C TRP A 838 20.26 -21.55 28.84
N ASP A 839 20.48 -21.74 30.14
CA ASP A 839 19.49 -21.46 31.19
C ASP A 839 19.23 -19.95 31.41
N ASN A 840 20.12 -19.06 30.93
CA ASN A 840 19.85 -17.60 30.87
C ASN A 840 19.10 -17.18 29.58
N HIS A 841 18.80 -18.11 28.68
CA HIS A 841 18.02 -17.92 27.45
C HIS A 841 18.55 -16.83 26.50
N PHE A 842 19.88 -16.66 26.42
CA PHE A 842 20.49 -15.69 25.52
C PHE A 842 20.11 -15.92 24.05
N SER A 843 19.82 -14.85 23.32
CA SER A 843 19.44 -14.93 21.89
C SER A 843 20.63 -14.96 20.94
N ALA A 844 21.73 -14.33 21.31
CA ALA A 844 23.00 -14.31 20.58
C ALA A 844 24.13 -13.96 21.55
N LEU A 845 25.35 -14.36 21.21
CA LEU A 845 26.57 -14.11 21.98
C LEU A 845 27.59 -13.42 21.08
N ALA A 846 28.35 -12.44 21.56
CA ALA A 846 29.41 -11.80 20.79
C ALA A 846 30.62 -11.38 21.63
N GLY A 847 31.76 -11.17 20.98
CA GLY A 847 32.95 -10.59 21.61
C GLY A 847 33.94 -9.96 20.63
N ASP A 848 34.98 -9.33 21.18
CA ASP A 848 36.03 -8.63 20.43
C ASP A 848 37.23 -9.52 20.03
N SER A 849 37.22 -10.79 20.45
CA SER A 849 38.25 -11.79 20.11
C SER A 849 38.02 -12.43 18.73
N PRO A 850 39.08 -12.89 18.02
CA PRO A 850 39.00 -13.75 16.82
C PRO A 850 38.64 -15.23 17.08
N ALA A 851 38.25 -15.56 18.32
CA ALA A 851 37.59 -16.78 18.75
C ALA A 851 36.83 -16.51 20.06
N PHE A 852 35.58 -16.97 20.19
CA PHE A 852 34.77 -16.76 21.41
C PHE A 852 35.25 -17.63 22.61
N GLU A 853 35.74 -18.83 22.32
CA GLU A 853 36.40 -19.71 23.30
C GLU A 853 37.93 -19.58 23.22
N THR A 854 38.65 -19.92 24.29
CA THR A 854 40.12 -19.79 24.29
C THR A 854 40.77 -20.78 23.32
N ILE A 855 41.78 -20.32 22.60
CA ILE A 855 42.53 -21.10 21.60
C ILE A 855 44.02 -21.16 22.01
N PRO A 856 44.67 -22.34 21.97
CA PRO A 856 44.08 -23.67 21.79
C PRO A 856 43.15 -24.06 22.96
N PRO A 857 42.25 -25.06 22.79
CA PRO A 857 41.33 -25.46 23.83
C PRO A 857 42.05 -25.96 25.09
N LEU A 858 41.47 -25.71 26.27
CA LEU A 858 42.02 -26.20 27.55
C LEU A 858 41.66 -27.67 27.82
N LEU A 859 40.60 -28.17 27.19
CA LEU A 859 40.13 -29.55 27.23
C LEU A 859 39.83 -30.00 25.80
N GLU A 860 40.51 -31.02 25.29
CA GLU A 860 40.35 -31.47 23.89
C GLU A 860 38.94 -32.02 23.62
N ASP A 861 38.33 -32.67 24.61
CA ASP A 861 36.99 -33.31 24.51
C ASP A 861 35.81 -32.33 24.64
N CYS A 862 36.05 -31.07 25.02
CA CYS A 862 34.99 -30.09 25.27
C CYS A 862 35.20 -28.85 24.38
N GLN A 863 34.39 -28.72 23.33
CA GLN A 863 34.39 -27.56 22.43
C GLN A 863 33.07 -26.80 22.57
N LEU A 864 33.13 -25.48 22.75
CA LEU A 864 31.91 -24.67 22.88
C LEU A 864 31.24 -24.43 21.53
N HIS A 865 32.02 -24.30 20.44
CA HIS A 865 31.50 -23.97 19.10
C HIS A 865 30.45 -24.95 18.54
N PRO A 866 30.65 -26.29 18.50
CA PRO A 866 29.64 -27.23 17.99
C PRO A 866 28.32 -27.12 18.75
N VAL A 867 28.36 -27.03 20.07
CA VAL A 867 27.18 -27.03 20.92
C VAL A 867 26.44 -25.70 20.83
N ILE A 868 27.13 -24.56 20.85
CA ILE A 868 26.48 -23.24 20.75
C ILE A 868 25.87 -23.04 19.35
N LEU A 869 26.62 -23.31 18.27
CA LEU A 869 26.13 -23.09 16.90
C LEU A 869 25.17 -24.19 16.45
N SER A 870 25.62 -25.45 16.43
CA SER A 870 24.82 -26.55 15.88
C SER A 870 23.92 -27.24 16.90
N GLY A 871 24.24 -27.19 18.20
CA GLY A 871 23.37 -27.71 19.26
C GLY A 871 22.21 -26.77 19.57
N PHE A 872 22.51 -25.56 20.05
CA PHE A 872 21.52 -24.57 20.47
C PHE A 872 20.92 -23.76 19.31
N GLY A 873 21.62 -23.65 18.18
CA GLY A 873 21.23 -22.73 17.10
C GLY A 873 21.55 -21.27 17.44
N CYS A 874 22.56 -21.00 18.26
CA CYS A 874 22.85 -19.67 18.79
C CYS A 874 23.88 -18.91 17.93
N PRO A 875 23.58 -17.67 17.46
CA PRO A 875 24.56 -16.84 16.77
C PRO A 875 25.71 -16.45 17.71
N LEU A 876 26.92 -16.92 17.39
CA LEU A 876 28.19 -16.38 17.89
C LEU A 876 28.61 -15.17 17.04
N GLY A 877 29.19 -14.13 17.63
CA GLY A 877 29.72 -12.96 16.94
C GLY A 877 31.15 -12.64 17.40
N GLU A 878 32.02 -12.26 16.47
CA GLU A 878 33.45 -12.16 16.76
C GLU A 878 34.11 -10.94 16.11
N MET A 879 35.25 -10.55 16.69
CA MET A 879 35.99 -9.34 16.36
C MET A 879 35.14 -8.05 16.39
N PHE A 880 34.13 -7.96 17.26
CA PHE A 880 33.33 -6.73 17.44
C PHE A 880 34.19 -5.61 18.06
N ASP A 881 33.99 -4.36 17.63
CA ASP A 881 34.63 -3.20 18.27
C ASP A 881 33.81 -2.79 19.50
N LEU A 882 34.27 -3.21 20.68
CA LEU A 882 33.62 -2.95 21.96
C LEU A 882 34.29 -1.82 22.77
N GLU A 883 35.35 -1.20 22.25
CA GLU A 883 36.18 -0.26 23.00
C GLU A 883 35.40 0.99 23.41
N ARG A 884 34.81 1.67 22.43
CA ARG A 884 33.97 2.85 22.70
C ARG A 884 32.71 2.48 23.48
N LEU A 885 32.17 1.28 23.29
CA LEU A 885 30.99 0.83 24.05
C LEU A 885 31.32 0.69 25.54
N ALA A 886 32.46 0.09 25.87
CA ALA A 886 32.94 -0.05 27.25
C ALA A 886 33.17 1.31 27.92
N GLU A 887 33.80 2.26 27.22
CA GLU A 887 34.01 3.63 27.72
C GLU A 887 32.67 4.34 28.04
N GLU A 888 31.70 4.28 27.12
CA GLU A 888 30.39 4.93 27.28
C GLU A 888 29.54 4.22 28.35
N CYS A 889 29.60 2.88 28.45
CA CYS A 889 28.95 2.10 29.51
C CYS A 889 29.53 2.42 30.90
N ALA A 890 30.85 2.51 31.01
CA ALA A 890 31.52 2.89 32.25
C ALA A 890 31.21 4.34 32.66
N ALA A 891 31.20 5.29 31.71
CA ALA A 891 30.82 6.67 31.96
C ALA A 891 29.35 6.82 32.37
N ALA A 892 28.46 5.99 31.82
CA ALA A 892 27.03 5.95 32.15
C ALA A 892 26.71 5.13 33.41
N GLN A 893 27.65 4.32 33.91
CA GLN A 893 27.42 3.26 34.91
C GLN A 893 26.24 2.35 34.52
N ARG A 894 26.17 1.98 33.22
CA ARG A 894 25.11 1.14 32.64
C ARG A 894 25.67 0.22 31.56
N TRP A 895 25.56 -1.08 31.80
CA TRP A 895 26.04 -2.14 30.91
C TRP A 895 24.94 -2.82 30.09
N SER A 896 23.70 -2.32 30.15
CA SER A 896 22.60 -2.76 29.28
C SER A 896 22.11 -1.62 28.38
N PHE A 897 21.82 -1.97 27.13
CA PHE A 897 21.50 -1.04 26.04
C PHE A 897 20.56 -1.70 25.02
N PHE A 898 19.98 -0.90 24.13
CA PHE A 898 19.27 -1.44 22.97
C PHE A 898 20.30 -1.83 21.90
N PHE A 899 20.27 -3.08 21.46
CA PHE A 899 21.17 -3.60 20.43
C PHE A 899 20.38 -3.85 19.14
N THR A 900 20.97 -3.44 18.01
CA THR A 900 20.45 -3.73 16.69
C THR A 900 21.58 -4.16 15.75
N SER A 901 21.33 -5.20 14.98
CA SER A 901 22.23 -5.72 13.96
C SER A 901 21.43 -6.21 12.76
N ALA A 902 21.92 -5.86 11.57
CA ALA A 902 21.30 -6.20 10.30
C ALA A 902 22.33 -6.89 9.38
N PRO A 903 22.47 -8.22 9.48
CA PRO A 903 23.29 -9.02 8.57
C PRO A 903 22.92 -8.79 7.10
N LEU A 904 23.89 -8.99 6.20
CA LEU A 904 23.67 -8.97 4.76
C LEU A 904 22.66 -10.06 4.37
N ASN A 905 21.60 -9.67 3.67
CA ASN A 905 20.59 -10.61 3.16
C ASN A 905 21.11 -11.36 1.93
N ILE A 906 22.00 -12.33 2.18
CA ILE A 906 22.59 -13.22 1.18
C ILE A 906 21.91 -14.59 1.34
N PRO A 907 21.10 -15.05 0.36
CA PRO A 907 20.55 -16.42 0.35
C PRO A 907 21.67 -17.45 0.38
N GLU A 908 21.50 -18.53 1.15
CA GLU A 908 22.58 -19.49 1.52
C GLU A 908 23.81 -18.86 2.19
N GLY A 909 23.76 -17.54 2.42
CA GLY A 909 24.82 -16.73 2.97
C GLY A 909 25.18 -17.14 4.38
N VAL A 910 26.35 -16.65 4.78
CA VAL A 910 27.31 -17.51 5.42
C VAL A 910 27.71 -16.89 6.76
N ALA A 911 28.94 -16.43 6.91
CA ALA A 911 29.16 -15.30 7.79
C ALA A 911 28.53 -14.03 7.18
N SER A 912 28.38 -12.99 8.00
CA SER A 912 28.12 -11.64 7.53
C SER A 912 28.80 -10.64 8.45
N PRO A 913 29.30 -9.50 7.92
CA PRO A 913 29.50 -8.31 8.73
C PRO A 913 28.22 -8.01 9.52
N PRO A 914 28.29 -7.70 10.83
CA PRO A 914 27.11 -7.69 11.67
C PRO A 914 26.29 -6.41 11.48
N ASN A 915 26.91 -5.32 11.00
CA ASN A 915 26.27 -4.01 10.91
C ASN A 915 25.59 -3.63 12.25
N ALA A 916 26.32 -3.85 13.34
CA ALA A 916 25.83 -3.78 14.71
C ALA A 916 25.97 -2.36 15.30
N ILE A 917 24.98 -1.96 16.09
CA ILE A 917 24.89 -0.69 16.79
C ILE A 917 24.30 -0.92 18.19
N ALA A 918 24.97 -0.41 19.22
CA ALA A 918 24.41 -0.24 20.56
C ALA A 918 23.85 1.18 20.75
N ILE A 919 22.72 1.29 21.46
CA ILE A 919 22.06 2.55 21.76
C ILE A 919 21.72 2.63 23.26
N LEU A 920 22.36 3.57 23.98
CA LEU A 920 22.28 3.74 25.43
C LEU A 920 21.21 4.76 25.88
#